data_AF-A0A4Q5Z4F9-F1
#
_entry.id   AF-A0A4Q5Z4F9-F1
#
_cell.length_a   1.000
_cell.length_b   1.000
_cell.length_c   1.000
_cell.angle_alpha   90.00
_cell.angle_beta   90.00
_cell.angle_gamma   90.00
#
_symmetry.space_group_name_H-M   'P 1'
#
loop_
_entity.id
_entity.type
_entity.pdbx_description
1 polymer ?
#
loop_
_entity_poly.entity_id
_entity_poly.type
_entity_poly.pdbx_seq_one_letter_code
_entity_poly.pdbx_strand_id
1 'polypeptide(L)'
;MNKRLLFLAAVAFGMSSNAQNTAKWLRNPAISPDGKTIVFGYKGDLYKVPSAGGEAIPLTLHEAHDQMPVWSKDGKWLAFASDRFGNFDVFVMPATGGEAKRLTYHSANDIPYDFTPDGKTVLFGTARNDVYTSARFPQRGIFQKLYKVPVEGGRSVMFNSAGAEFARFNAKGDKLIFQDRKGYEDALRKHHTSSVTRDIWMYDVKKDEYVQVSAFEGEDREPVWGENDNTFYFLSEKDGGSQNIYKAVIGGSATVTQVSKMKNHPVRHLTRAADGTLSFTYDGDIYTMKDGATPQKISVIINTDTRGRDEKILPINTGITQTALSPNGKEIAFVVRGEVFVTSVEGGLTKRITNTPQQERNVKFSPDGRTIYYSTERGNSWDIYKASIERKEEPYFYASTIVKEEPVVTTESDEFQPELSPDGKEIAYLEERNVLKVFNLAGKKSRTIVPKGINFSYADGDQNYTWSPDGKWISFGSNEGKWPSSEVALMKADGSGERMNLTKSGFSDFQPKWAFGGKALLWRTDRDGKKPLAFQGATETDVYAMFFDQEAYDKFKLTKDEFALVKEREYIFDHAFRQVAKKFYDPKIHGIDWAGFHKDYSKFLPHINNNYDYQELLSEFLGELNASHTGGRYSPANAGGPQTGDNTSSLGMLFDETWEGAGLKVMEVLEGGPITNAKTKIAKGVVIEKIDGETVAADSDWARLLNRKTGKNVLLSLYNPETKQRWDEVTKPISQGEEQNLLYQRWVNNNRKKVEALSGGKVGYIHVQGMNDGSYRTAYEDALGKAGDKEAIIVDTRFNGGGWLHDDLVTFLSGKKYLSMAPQGERLASSEPFNKWTGPSTVLMSESNYSDAFIFPYAYKQLGIGKTIGMPVPGTGTAVWWETQIDPTLVFGIPMVGTIGKEGRPTENLQLEPDIKVQNDYKSVLAGKDAQLERAVKEMLEEIKKNQKKI
;
A
#
# COMPACT_ATOMS: atom_id res chain seq x y z
N MET A 1 2.90 -47.17 -61.20
CA MET A 1 2.61 -45.85 -61.82
C MET A 1 1.24 -45.38 -61.31
N ASN A 2 1.10 -44.11 -60.90
CA ASN A 2 -0.13 -43.33 -60.63
C ASN A 2 -1.39 -44.03 -60.03
N LYS A 3 -1.81 -43.74 -58.79
CA LYS A 3 -2.43 -42.51 -58.22
C LYS A 3 -3.97 -42.42 -58.42
N ARG A 4 -4.68 -42.47 -57.28
CA ARG A 4 -5.85 -41.64 -56.90
C ARG A 4 -7.18 -41.89 -57.69
N LEU A 5 -8.37 -41.55 -57.19
CA LEU A 5 -8.79 -40.67 -56.08
C LEU A 5 -10.17 -41.13 -55.55
N LEU A 6 -10.46 -40.94 -54.26
CA LEU A 6 -11.81 -41.05 -53.69
C LEU A 6 -11.98 -39.91 -52.68
N PHE A 7 -13.04 -39.12 -52.82
CA PHE A 7 -13.34 -37.96 -51.97
C PHE A 7 -14.53 -38.28 -51.07
N LEU A 8 -14.43 -37.97 -49.78
CA LEU A 8 -15.52 -38.12 -48.81
C LEU A 8 -15.53 -36.86 -47.96
N ALA A 9 -16.61 -36.08 -48.06
CA ALA A 9 -16.73 -34.80 -47.38
C ALA A 9 -17.33 -35.00 -45.98
N ALA A 10 -16.58 -34.61 -44.95
CA ALA A 10 -17.08 -34.50 -43.59
C ALA A 10 -17.23 -33.01 -43.22
N VAL A 11 -18.46 -32.59 -42.89
CA VAL A 11 -18.74 -31.23 -42.42
C VAL A 11 -18.41 -31.17 -40.93
N ALA A 12 -17.28 -30.54 -40.59
CA ALA A 12 -16.94 -30.24 -39.20
C ALA A 12 -17.53 -28.88 -38.78
N PHE A 13 -18.36 -28.88 -37.74
CA PHE A 13 -18.76 -27.65 -37.06
C PHE A 13 -17.54 -27.08 -36.31
N GLY A 14 -17.01 -25.96 -36.79
CA GLY A 14 -15.95 -25.23 -36.09
C GLY A 14 -16.49 -24.46 -34.88
N MET A 15 -16.21 -24.94 -33.67
CA MET A 15 -16.35 -24.11 -32.47
C MET A 15 -15.11 -23.21 -32.32
N SER A 16 -15.26 -21.92 -32.66
CA SER A 16 -14.22 -20.92 -32.43
C SER A 16 -14.11 -20.58 -30.95
N SER A 17 -13.11 -21.11 -30.25
CA SER A 17 -12.81 -20.74 -28.87
C SER A 17 -12.11 -19.37 -28.82
N ASN A 18 -12.89 -18.29 -28.64
CA ASN A 18 -12.32 -16.99 -28.30
C ASN A 18 -11.75 -17.02 -26.87
N ALA A 19 -10.44 -16.85 -26.74
CA ALA A 19 -9.80 -16.65 -25.44
C ALA A 19 -10.20 -15.26 -24.89
N GLN A 20 -11.05 -15.24 -23.86
CA GLN A 20 -11.46 -13.99 -23.20
C GLN A 20 -10.39 -13.53 -22.20
N ASN A 21 -9.93 -12.28 -22.35
CA ASN A 21 -9.09 -11.61 -21.35
C ASN A 21 -9.94 -11.28 -20.11
N THR A 22 -9.87 -12.12 -19.07
CA THR A 22 -10.58 -11.88 -17.81
C THR A 22 -9.81 -10.92 -16.91
N ALA A 23 -10.49 -9.90 -16.37
CA ALA A 23 -9.91 -8.95 -15.43
C ALA A 23 -9.59 -9.60 -14.06
N LYS A 24 -8.62 -9.02 -13.34
CA LYS A 24 -8.09 -9.50 -12.05
C LYS A 24 -7.80 -8.33 -11.11
N TRP A 25 -7.65 -8.63 -9.81
CA TRP A 25 -7.41 -7.66 -8.73
C TRP A 25 -8.56 -6.67 -8.54
N LEU A 26 -9.77 -7.20 -8.51
CA LEU A 26 -11.01 -6.45 -8.35
C LEU A 26 -11.23 -6.10 -6.87
N ARG A 27 -11.68 -4.87 -6.58
CA ARG A 27 -11.75 -4.32 -5.21
C ARG A 27 -13.17 -3.86 -4.85
N ASN A 28 -13.49 -3.90 -3.56
CA ASN A 28 -14.73 -3.36 -2.98
C ASN A 28 -16.05 -3.68 -3.75
N PRO A 29 -16.34 -4.95 -4.11
CA PRO A 29 -17.58 -5.32 -4.78
C PRO A 29 -18.82 -5.04 -3.91
N ALA A 30 -19.73 -4.24 -4.46
CA ALA A 30 -21.02 -3.96 -3.90
C ALA A 30 -22.12 -4.53 -4.80
N ILE A 31 -22.83 -5.55 -4.32
CA ILE A 31 -24.00 -6.11 -5.00
C ILE A 31 -25.22 -5.20 -4.86
N SER A 32 -26.00 -5.07 -5.93
CA SER A 32 -27.23 -4.26 -5.96
C SER A 32 -28.31 -4.85 -5.04
N PRO A 33 -29.24 -4.03 -4.52
CA PRO A 33 -30.31 -4.52 -3.64
C PRO A 33 -31.16 -5.64 -4.26
N ASP A 34 -31.34 -5.63 -5.59
CA ASP A 34 -32.08 -6.63 -6.34
C ASP A 34 -31.28 -7.88 -6.72
N GLY A 35 -29.99 -7.95 -6.33
CA GLY A 35 -29.11 -9.09 -6.55
C GLY A 35 -28.59 -9.28 -7.98
N LYS A 36 -28.93 -8.39 -8.93
CA LYS A 36 -28.64 -8.60 -10.37
C LYS A 36 -27.32 -8.01 -10.86
N THR A 37 -26.73 -7.07 -10.12
CA THR A 37 -25.61 -6.26 -10.59
C THR A 37 -24.56 -6.11 -9.50
N ILE A 38 -23.28 -6.04 -9.85
CA ILE A 38 -22.18 -5.73 -8.94
C ILE A 38 -21.41 -4.53 -9.47
N VAL A 39 -21.11 -3.57 -8.61
CA VAL A 39 -20.14 -2.50 -8.88
C VAL A 39 -18.87 -2.77 -8.08
N PHE A 40 -17.70 -2.57 -8.70
CA PHE A 40 -16.39 -2.84 -8.11
C PHE A 40 -15.35 -1.84 -8.62
N GLY A 41 -14.26 -1.65 -7.89
CA GLY A 41 -13.10 -0.87 -8.33
C GLY A 41 -12.10 -1.72 -9.14
N TYR A 42 -11.57 -1.16 -10.22
CA TYR A 42 -10.49 -1.73 -11.02
C TYR A 42 -9.65 -0.62 -11.65
N LYS A 43 -8.33 -0.64 -11.41
CA LYS A 43 -7.35 0.35 -11.92
C LYS A 43 -7.65 1.83 -11.59
N GLY A 44 -8.37 2.08 -10.50
CA GLY A 44 -8.72 3.43 -10.02
C GLY A 44 -10.12 3.89 -10.42
N ASP A 45 -10.76 3.25 -11.39
CA ASP A 45 -12.15 3.54 -11.79
C ASP A 45 -13.13 2.50 -11.23
N LEU A 46 -14.40 2.89 -11.15
CA LEU A 46 -15.51 1.98 -10.83
C LEU A 46 -16.06 1.34 -12.12
N TYR A 47 -16.36 0.05 -12.06
CA TYR A 47 -16.96 -0.74 -13.14
C TYR A 47 -18.21 -1.45 -12.66
N LYS A 48 -19.13 -1.75 -13.59
CA LYS A 48 -20.40 -2.45 -13.34
C LYS A 48 -20.50 -3.71 -14.19
N VAL A 49 -20.83 -4.84 -13.56
CA VAL A 49 -20.99 -6.16 -14.20
C VAL A 49 -22.29 -6.84 -13.72
N PRO A 50 -22.94 -7.69 -14.52
CA PRO A 50 -24.00 -8.57 -14.02
C PRO A 50 -23.51 -9.48 -12.88
N SER A 51 -24.35 -9.80 -11.90
CA SER A 51 -23.97 -10.68 -10.78
C SER A 51 -23.74 -12.15 -11.18
N ALA A 52 -24.17 -12.55 -12.38
CA ALA A 52 -23.81 -13.81 -13.02
C ALA A 52 -22.44 -13.78 -13.74
N GLY A 53 -21.77 -12.62 -13.77
CA GLY A 53 -20.58 -12.36 -14.58
C GLY A 53 -20.91 -11.99 -16.03
N GLY A 54 -19.86 -11.67 -16.79
CA GLY A 54 -19.92 -11.28 -18.19
C GLY A 54 -19.12 -10.01 -18.47
N GLU A 55 -19.64 -9.18 -19.37
CA GLU A 55 -19.06 -7.89 -19.74
C GLU A 55 -19.27 -6.84 -18.65
N ALA A 56 -18.21 -6.11 -18.32
CA ALA A 56 -18.19 -5.02 -17.37
C ALA A 56 -18.00 -3.69 -18.09
N ILE A 57 -18.81 -2.70 -17.73
CA ILE A 57 -18.77 -1.34 -18.27
C ILE A 57 -18.17 -0.37 -17.24
N PRO A 58 -17.32 0.60 -17.65
CA PRO A 58 -16.85 1.64 -16.75
C PRO A 58 -18.02 2.55 -16.32
N LEU A 59 -18.04 2.91 -15.04
CA LEU A 59 -18.94 3.91 -14.46
C LEU A 59 -18.22 5.24 -14.21
N THR A 60 -16.94 5.20 -13.87
CA THR A 60 -16.07 6.37 -13.81
C THR A 60 -14.90 6.23 -14.79
N LEU A 61 -14.35 7.38 -15.18
CA LEU A 61 -13.21 7.53 -16.08
C LEU A 61 -12.48 8.81 -15.67
N HIS A 62 -11.63 8.74 -14.65
CA HIS A 62 -10.90 9.90 -14.11
C HIS A 62 -9.44 9.56 -13.78
N GLU A 63 -8.58 10.57 -13.62
CA GLU A 63 -7.21 10.38 -13.11
C GLU A 63 -7.13 10.16 -11.59
N ALA A 64 -8.27 10.12 -10.91
CA ALA A 64 -8.40 10.04 -9.46
C ALA A 64 -8.86 8.64 -9.04
N HIS A 65 -8.61 8.27 -7.79
CA HIS A 65 -8.95 6.95 -7.26
C HIS A 65 -10.39 6.94 -6.73
N ASP A 66 -11.30 6.27 -7.45
CA ASP A 66 -12.68 6.06 -7.06
C ASP A 66 -12.86 4.66 -6.43
N GLN A 67 -13.32 4.60 -5.17
CA GLN A 67 -13.42 3.35 -4.41
C GLN A 67 -14.61 3.29 -3.44
N MET A 68 -14.76 2.15 -2.75
CA MET A 68 -15.81 1.89 -1.75
C MET A 68 -17.24 2.26 -2.21
N PRO A 69 -17.72 1.68 -3.35
CA PRO A 69 -19.07 1.90 -3.83
C PRO A 69 -20.12 1.35 -2.85
N VAL A 70 -21.22 2.09 -2.65
CA VAL A 70 -22.38 1.67 -1.87
C VAL A 70 -23.68 2.02 -2.60
N TRP A 71 -24.67 1.13 -2.53
CA TRP A 71 -25.95 1.29 -3.22
C TRP A 71 -27.02 1.88 -2.28
N SER A 72 -27.82 2.79 -2.83
CA SER A 72 -29.13 3.16 -2.28
C SER A 72 -30.06 1.95 -2.23
N LYS A 73 -30.98 1.90 -1.25
CA LYS A 73 -31.87 0.74 -1.04
C LYS A 73 -32.83 0.47 -2.20
N ASP A 74 -33.14 1.48 -3.01
CA ASP A 74 -33.96 1.35 -4.22
C ASP A 74 -33.14 1.08 -5.50
N GLY A 75 -31.81 1.02 -5.39
CA GLY A 75 -30.88 0.73 -6.47
C GLY A 75 -30.67 1.86 -7.49
N LYS A 76 -31.19 3.07 -7.27
CA LYS A 76 -31.09 4.17 -8.25
C LYS A 76 -29.79 4.96 -8.16
N TRP A 77 -29.28 5.15 -6.96
CA TRP A 77 -28.06 5.89 -6.65
C TRP A 77 -26.92 4.99 -6.19
N LEU A 78 -25.71 5.37 -6.58
CA LEU A 78 -24.45 4.84 -6.11
C LEU A 78 -23.67 5.98 -5.43
N ALA A 79 -23.22 5.79 -4.19
CA ALA A 79 -22.26 6.67 -3.55
C ALA A 79 -20.88 6.00 -3.48
N PHE A 80 -19.80 6.76 -3.55
CA PHE A 80 -18.43 6.25 -3.55
C PHE A 80 -17.45 7.29 -2.97
N ALA A 81 -16.29 6.84 -2.50
CA ALA A 81 -15.19 7.71 -2.08
C ALA A 81 -14.30 8.04 -3.28
N SER A 82 -13.88 9.31 -3.41
CA SER A 82 -13.01 9.75 -4.50
C SER A 82 -11.99 10.78 -4.01
N ASP A 83 -10.73 10.67 -4.42
CA ASP A 83 -9.62 11.56 -4.01
C ASP A 83 -9.35 12.74 -4.96
N ARG A 84 -10.30 13.06 -5.87
CA ARG A 84 -10.24 14.17 -6.85
C ARG A 84 -9.82 15.54 -6.30
N PHE A 85 -9.89 15.75 -4.99
CA PHE A 85 -9.52 16.98 -4.30
C PHE A 85 -8.42 16.81 -3.23
N GLY A 86 -7.69 15.69 -3.26
CA GLY A 86 -6.50 15.43 -2.42
C GLY A 86 -6.75 14.69 -1.11
N ASN A 87 -8.01 14.55 -0.71
CA ASN A 87 -8.50 13.64 0.33
C ASN A 87 -9.72 12.89 -0.22
N PHE A 88 -10.08 11.75 0.37
CA PHE A 88 -11.33 11.08 -0.01
C PHE A 88 -12.53 11.90 0.41
N ASP A 89 -13.40 12.20 -0.55
CA ASP A 89 -14.72 12.78 -0.37
C ASP A 89 -15.81 11.82 -0.83
N VAL A 90 -17.00 11.97 -0.28
CA VAL A 90 -18.20 11.26 -0.77
C VAL A 90 -18.69 11.92 -2.05
N PHE A 91 -18.81 11.12 -3.10
CA PHE A 91 -19.50 11.44 -4.34
C PHE A 91 -20.75 10.58 -4.50
N VAL A 92 -21.72 11.05 -5.29
CA VAL A 92 -22.91 10.29 -5.68
C VAL A 92 -23.18 10.42 -7.17
N MET A 93 -23.69 9.35 -7.78
CA MET A 93 -24.04 9.28 -9.20
C MET A 93 -25.25 8.34 -9.42
N PRO A 94 -25.96 8.47 -10.55
CA PRO A 94 -26.93 7.45 -10.95
C PRO A 94 -26.25 6.09 -11.13
N ALA A 95 -26.84 5.02 -10.61
CA ALA A 95 -26.29 3.66 -10.70
C ALA A 95 -26.27 3.07 -12.13
N THR A 96 -26.89 3.77 -13.08
CA THR A 96 -26.77 3.52 -14.51
C THR A 96 -25.44 3.97 -15.10
N GLY A 97 -24.72 4.90 -14.46
CA GLY A 97 -23.70 5.75 -15.06
C GLY A 97 -24.20 7.20 -15.20
N GLY A 98 -23.28 8.17 -15.21
CA GLY A 98 -23.60 9.59 -15.34
C GLY A 98 -22.55 10.50 -14.72
N GLU A 99 -22.83 11.80 -14.66
CA GLU A 99 -22.01 12.77 -13.93
C GLU A 99 -22.04 12.47 -12.42
N ALA A 100 -20.87 12.54 -11.78
CA ALA A 100 -20.72 12.32 -10.34
C ALA A 100 -20.66 13.65 -9.57
N LYS A 101 -21.54 13.78 -8.58
CA LYS A 101 -21.70 14.98 -7.75
C LYS A 101 -20.97 14.81 -6.42
N ARG A 102 -20.04 15.72 -6.10
CA ARG A 102 -19.36 15.80 -4.79
C ARG A 102 -20.38 16.20 -3.71
N LEU A 103 -20.34 15.54 -2.55
CA LEU A 103 -21.23 15.81 -1.41
C LEU A 103 -20.49 16.39 -0.19
N THR A 104 -19.25 15.97 0.06
CA THR A 104 -18.43 16.44 1.20
C THR A 104 -17.29 17.35 0.73
N TYR A 105 -16.80 18.21 1.64
CA TYR A 105 -15.81 19.25 1.34
C TYR A 105 -14.74 19.45 2.43
N HIS A 106 -14.65 18.54 3.40
CA HIS A 106 -13.72 18.65 4.52
C HIS A 106 -12.45 17.86 4.24
N SER A 107 -11.29 18.36 4.66
CA SER A 107 -9.99 17.70 4.43
C SER A 107 -9.72 16.48 5.33
N ALA A 108 -10.77 15.76 5.72
CA ALA A 108 -10.69 14.46 6.35
C ALA A 108 -11.17 13.42 5.33
N ASN A 109 -10.66 12.19 5.40
CA ASN A 109 -11.19 11.14 4.53
C ASN A 109 -12.62 10.80 4.95
N ASP A 110 -13.57 11.09 4.08
CA ASP A 110 -15.00 10.86 4.24
C ASP A 110 -15.39 9.64 3.38
N ILE A 111 -15.68 8.51 4.04
CA ILE A 111 -15.86 7.20 3.39
C ILE A 111 -17.33 6.75 3.48
N PRO A 112 -18.06 6.56 2.37
CA PRO A 112 -19.47 6.18 2.43
C PRO A 112 -19.63 4.72 2.88
N TYR A 113 -20.59 4.50 3.76
CA TYR A 113 -20.90 3.19 4.33
C TYR A 113 -22.29 2.69 3.91
N ASP A 114 -23.33 3.52 4.01
CA ASP A 114 -24.68 3.09 3.64
C ASP A 114 -25.56 4.26 3.16
N PHE A 115 -26.75 3.95 2.67
CA PHE A 115 -27.84 4.92 2.57
C PHE A 115 -28.84 4.72 3.71
N THR A 116 -29.44 5.83 4.13
CA THR A 116 -30.71 5.81 4.87
C THR A 116 -31.78 4.99 4.12
N PRO A 117 -32.76 4.36 4.81
CA PRO A 117 -33.72 3.46 4.16
C PRO A 117 -34.58 4.09 3.06
N ASP A 118 -34.82 5.40 3.12
CA ASP A 118 -35.58 6.15 2.11
C ASP A 118 -34.72 6.58 0.90
N GLY A 119 -33.42 6.29 0.91
CA GLY A 119 -32.47 6.56 -0.16
C GLY A 119 -32.03 8.02 -0.29
N LYS A 120 -32.47 8.95 0.58
CA LYS A 120 -32.23 10.40 0.39
C LYS A 120 -30.94 10.93 0.99
N THR A 121 -30.31 10.16 1.87
CA THR A 121 -29.12 10.60 2.63
C THR A 121 -28.08 9.49 2.69
N VAL A 122 -26.83 9.83 2.37
CA VAL A 122 -25.66 8.95 2.49
C VAL A 122 -25.10 9.04 3.91
N LEU A 123 -24.78 7.89 4.48
CA LEU A 123 -24.14 7.70 5.77
C LEU A 123 -22.65 7.40 5.54
N PHE A 124 -21.74 8.14 6.17
CA PHE A 124 -20.30 8.02 5.94
C PHE A 124 -19.48 8.11 7.23
N GLY A 125 -18.34 7.42 7.25
CA GLY A 125 -17.35 7.49 8.33
C GLY A 125 -16.35 8.61 8.09
N THR A 126 -15.95 9.32 9.15
CA THR A 126 -14.99 10.43 9.07
C THR A 126 -14.20 10.66 10.36
N ALA A 127 -12.99 11.20 10.21
CA ALA A 127 -12.06 11.54 11.29
C ALA A 127 -12.27 12.96 11.88
N ARG A 128 -13.43 13.59 11.66
CA ARG A 128 -13.80 14.91 12.23
C ARG A 128 -13.85 14.90 13.79
N ASN A 129 -14.27 16.00 14.40
CA ASN A 129 -14.37 16.12 15.86
C ASN A 129 -15.42 15.15 16.46
N ASP A 130 -15.28 14.83 17.75
CA ASP A 130 -16.29 14.11 18.55
C ASP A 130 -17.33 15.14 19.09
N VAL A 131 -18.47 14.68 19.62
CA VAL A 131 -19.43 15.58 20.30
C VAL A 131 -18.76 16.29 21.46
N TYR A 132 -19.08 17.57 21.68
CA TYR A 132 -18.38 18.39 22.69
C TYR A 132 -18.46 17.83 24.13
N THR A 133 -19.50 17.03 24.43
CA THR A 133 -19.67 16.36 25.73
C THR A 133 -18.78 15.14 25.92
N SER A 134 -18.16 14.59 24.88
CA SER A 134 -17.40 13.34 24.93
C SER A 134 -16.22 13.43 25.91
N ALA A 135 -16.14 12.46 26.83
CA ALA A 135 -14.98 12.24 27.72
C ALA A 135 -13.85 11.45 27.04
N ARG A 136 -14.02 11.08 25.77
CA ARG A 136 -13.05 10.28 25.03
C ARG A 136 -11.76 11.05 24.77
N PHE A 137 -10.64 10.33 24.75
CA PHE A 137 -9.36 10.88 24.31
C PHE A 137 -9.49 11.41 22.86
N PRO A 138 -9.09 12.66 22.58
CA PRO A 138 -9.57 13.39 21.40
C PRO A 138 -8.84 13.05 20.09
N GLN A 139 -8.35 11.82 19.91
CA GLN A 139 -7.54 11.45 18.75
C GLN A 139 -8.40 11.16 17.50
N ARG A 140 -8.29 12.03 16.49
CA ARG A 140 -9.09 11.99 15.26
C ARG A 140 -9.11 10.65 14.52
N GLY A 141 -7.94 10.01 14.37
CA GLY A 141 -7.75 8.83 13.53
C GLY A 141 -8.16 7.48 14.15
N ILE A 142 -8.44 7.39 15.46
CA ILE A 142 -8.85 6.13 16.09
C ILE A 142 -10.37 5.92 15.95
N PHE A 143 -11.15 6.93 16.32
CA PHE A 143 -12.61 6.80 16.41
C PHE A 143 -13.27 7.46 15.19
N GLN A 144 -13.72 6.66 14.22
CA GLN A 144 -14.46 7.15 13.05
C GLN A 144 -15.89 7.54 13.45
N LYS A 145 -16.25 8.81 13.24
CA LYS A 145 -17.58 9.33 13.52
C LYS A 145 -18.46 9.14 12.30
N LEU A 146 -19.73 8.89 12.55
CA LEU A 146 -20.70 8.57 11.52
C LEU A 146 -21.52 9.84 11.22
N TYR A 147 -21.33 10.39 10.03
CA TYR A 147 -22.01 11.57 9.53
C TYR A 147 -23.02 11.20 8.44
N LYS A 148 -23.92 12.13 8.16
CA LYS A 148 -24.95 12.07 7.12
C LYS A 148 -24.82 13.27 6.20
N VAL A 149 -25.01 13.06 4.90
CA VAL A 149 -25.12 14.13 3.89
C VAL A 149 -26.26 13.82 2.90
N PRO A 150 -27.12 14.78 2.54
CA PRO A 150 -28.17 14.55 1.55
C PRO A 150 -27.61 14.19 0.16
N VAL A 151 -28.29 13.31 -0.57
CA VAL A 151 -27.94 12.94 -1.95
C VAL A 151 -27.98 14.15 -2.89
N GLU A 152 -28.83 15.13 -2.60
CA GLU A 152 -28.89 16.38 -3.36
C GLU A 152 -27.77 17.37 -3.03
N GLY A 153 -26.77 16.98 -2.24
CA GLY A 153 -25.82 17.90 -1.64
C GLY A 153 -26.43 18.63 -0.46
N GLY A 154 -25.58 19.16 0.41
CA GLY A 154 -26.04 19.86 1.60
C GLY A 154 -24.96 19.91 2.68
N ARG A 155 -25.40 20.18 3.90
CA ARG A 155 -24.54 20.09 5.06
C ARG A 155 -24.31 18.62 5.48
N SER A 156 -23.05 18.31 5.75
CA SER A 156 -22.65 17.14 6.53
C SER A 156 -23.01 17.34 8.00
N VAL A 157 -23.86 16.48 8.58
CA VAL A 157 -24.22 16.51 10.02
C VAL A 157 -23.87 15.20 10.70
N MET A 158 -23.40 15.26 11.95
CA MET A 158 -23.08 14.06 12.72
C MET A 158 -24.37 13.32 13.09
N PHE A 159 -24.36 12.00 12.87
CA PHE A 159 -25.45 11.10 13.24
C PHE A 159 -25.09 10.26 14.47
N ASN A 160 -23.85 9.80 14.58
CA ASN A 160 -23.39 8.98 15.70
C ASN A 160 -21.88 9.16 15.92
N SER A 161 -21.45 9.28 17.17
CA SER A 161 -20.03 9.50 17.51
C SER A 161 -19.36 8.31 18.20
N ALA A 162 -19.97 7.12 18.19
CA ALA A 162 -19.47 5.98 18.95
C ALA A 162 -18.11 5.45 18.46
N GLY A 163 -17.68 5.72 17.22
CA GLY A 163 -16.50 5.07 16.64
C GLY A 163 -16.91 3.85 15.82
N ALA A 164 -17.71 4.09 14.77
CA ALA A 164 -18.43 3.05 14.03
C ALA A 164 -17.90 2.94 12.59
N GLU A 165 -17.13 1.90 12.32
CA GLU A 165 -16.64 1.57 10.97
C GLU A 165 -17.61 0.60 10.26
N PHE A 166 -17.70 0.69 8.93
CA PHE A 166 -18.55 -0.17 8.07
C PHE A 166 -20.03 -0.26 8.49
N ALA A 167 -20.58 0.81 9.07
CA ALA A 167 -21.95 0.82 9.58
C ALA A 167 -23.01 0.52 8.50
N ARG A 168 -24.07 -0.24 8.84
CA ARG A 168 -25.19 -0.59 7.94
C ARG A 168 -26.53 -0.51 8.66
N PHE A 169 -27.51 0.20 8.07
CA PHE A 169 -28.87 0.26 8.59
C PHE A 169 -29.63 -1.04 8.31
N ASN A 170 -30.51 -1.44 9.23
CA ASN A 170 -31.54 -2.44 8.94
C ASN A 170 -32.60 -1.85 7.98
N ALA A 171 -33.48 -2.69 7.44
CA ALA A 171 -34.49 -2.25 6.46
C ALA A 171 -35.46 -1.17 6.99
N LYS A 172 -35.63 -1.07 8.32
CA LYS A 172 -36.48 -0.06 8.98
C LYS A 172 -35.75 1.24 9.35
N GLY A 173 -34.42 1.24 9.37
CA GLY A 173 -33.59 2.36 9.85
C GLY A 173 -33.61 2.60 11.36
N ASP A 174 -34.21 1.72 12.16
CA ASP A 174 -34.23 1.82 13.62
C ASP A 174 -33.11 1.06 14.32
N LYS A 175 -32.33 0.28 13.57
CA LYS A 175 -31.08 -0.35 14.03
C LYS A 175 -29.94 -0.11 13.06
N LEU A 176 -28.72 -0.01 13.61
CA LEU A 176 -27.45 -0.05 12.90
C LEU A 176 -26.63 -1.24 13.39
N ILE A 177 -25.85 -1.85 12.49
CA ILE A 177 -24.77 -2.78 12.84
C ILE A 177 -23.45 -2.21 12.31
N PHE A 178 -22.36 -2.35 13.07
CA PHE A 178 -21.05 -1.79 12.75
C PHE A 178 -19.92 -2.59 13.42
N GLN A 179 -18.68 -2.40 12.97
CA GLN A 179 -17.49 -2.87 13.71
C GLN A 179 -16.90 -1.70 14.50
N ASP A 180 -16.39 -1.96 15.70
CA ASP A 180 -15.71 -0.92 16.49
C ASP A 180 -14.25 -0.71 16.07
N ARG A 181 -13.61 0.29 16.70
CA ARG A 181 -12.17 0.49 16.67
C ARG A 181 -11.70 1.03 18.01
N LYS A 182 -10.97 0.19 18.74
CA LYS A 182 -10.55 0.42 20.12
C LYS A 182 -9.21 1.14 20.25
N GLY A 183 -8.35 1.05 19.23
CA GLY A 183 -7.01 1.62 19.23
C GLY A 183 -6.36 1.68 17.84
N TYR A 184 -5.02 1.77 17.85
CA TYR A 184 -4.19 1.66 16.64
C TYR A 184 -3.88 0.19 16.38
N GLU A 185 -4.37 -0.35 15.27
CA GLU A 185 -4.06 -1.69 14.78
C GLU A 185 -4.20 -1.74 13.26
N ASP A 186 -3.33 -2.51 12.61
CA ASP A 186 -3.38 -2.75 11.17
C ASP A 186 -4.61 -3.60 10.81
N ALA A 187 -5.38 -3.15 9.81
CA ALA A 187 -6.55 -3.87 9.32
C ALA A 187 -6.19 -5.06 8.42
N LEU A 188 -4.98 -5.16 7.89
CA LEU A 188 -4.57 -6.26 7.00
C LEU A 188 -3.92 -7.42 7.74
N ARG A 189 -3.36 -7.18 8.93
CA ARG A 189 -2.80 -8.20 9.83
C ARG A 189 -3.78 -9.37 10.04
N LYS A 190 -3.24 -10.58 9.96
CA LYS A 190 -3.95 -11.86 10.12
C LYS A 190 -3.61 -12.47 11.47
N HIS A 191 -4.50 -13.30 12.01
CA HIS A 191 -4.32 -14.09 13.23
C HIS A 191 -3.97 -13.26 14.48
N HIS A 192 -4.21 -11.95 14.46
CA HIS A 192 -4.01 -11.12 15.64
C HIS A 192 -5.06 -11.46 16.68
N THR A 193 -4.60 -11.77 17.89
CA THR A 193 -5.44 -11.99 19.07
C THR A 193 -5.02 -11.07 20.21
N SER A 194 -5.81 -10.03 20.52
CA SER A 194 -5.63 -9.17 21.69
C SER A 194 -6.87 -8.31 21.94
N SER A 195 -6.91 -7.62 23.08
CA SER A 195 -8.04 -6.74 23.44
C SER A 195 -8.31 -5.57 22.47
N VAL A 196 -7.38 -5.23 21.57
CA VAL A 196 -7.56 -4.15 20.59
C VAL A 196 -8.32 -4.57 19.33
N THR A 197 -8.47 -5.88 19.08
CA THR A 197 -9.12 -6.39 17.86
C THR A 197 -10.61 -6.03 17.83
N ARG A 198 -11.15 -5.93 16.61
CA ARG A 198 -12.49 -5.36 16.39
C ARG A 198 -13.61 -6.34 16.75
N ASP A 199 -14.62 -5.81 17.44
CA ASP A 199 -15.89 -6.49 17.74
C ASP A 199 -17.04 -5.93 16.89
N ILE A 200 -18.07 -6.74 16.66
CA ILE A 200 -19.33 -6.30 16.03
C ILE A 200 -20.31 -5.80 17.09
N TRP A 201 -20.92 -4.64 16.81
CA TRP A 201 -21.88 -3.97 17.68
C TRP A 201 -23.19 -3.65 16.93
N MET A 202 -24.30 -3.68 17.66
CA MET A 202 -25.60 -3.17 17.25
C MET A 202 -25.94 -1.89 18.02
N TYR A 203 -26.46 -0.87 17.32
CA TYR A 203 -27.01 0.35 17.91
C TYR A 203 -28.52 0.45 17.64
N ASP A 204 -29.34 0.57 18.67
CA ASP A 204 -30.79 0.87 18.59
C ASP A 204 -30.99 2.39 18.55
N VAL A 205 -31.41 2.90 17.39
CA VAL A 205 -31.46 4.34 17.09
C VAL A 205 -32.52 5.08 17.93
N LYS A 206 -33.58 4.38 18.35
CA LYS A 206 -34.69 4.99 19.11
C LYS A 206 -34.44 4.99 20.61
N LYS A 207 -33.77 3.97 21.13
CA LYS A 207 -33.41 3.86 22.55
C LYS A 207 -32.08 4.54 22.90
N ASP A 208 -31.24 4.80 21.89
CA ASP A 208 -29.84 5.19 22.07
C ASP A 208 -29.11 4.14 22.93
N GLU A 209 -29.15 2.88 22.49
CA GLU A 209 -28.57 1.72 23.19
C GLU A 209 -27.57 0.99 22.29
N TYR A 210 -26.43 0.60 22.87
CA TYR A 210 -25.36 -0.15 22.18
C TYR A 210 -25.26 -1.55 22.78
N VAL A 211 -25.21 -2.57 21.93
CA VAL A 211 -25.10 -3.97 22.31
C VAL A 211 -23.96 -4.60 21.54
N GLN A 212 -22.96 -5.13 22.24
CA GLN A 212 -21.92 -5.95 21.64
C GLN A 212 -22.53 -7.30 21.21
N VAL A 213 -22.34 -7.70 19.96
CA VAL A 213 -22.95 -8.90 19.36
C VAL A 213 -21.96 -9.93 18.84
N SER A 214 -20.66 -9.62 18.84
CA SER A 214 -19.57 -10.60 18.77
C SER A 214 -18.56 -10.37 19.90
N ALA A 215 -17.71 -11.36 20.17
CA ALA A 215 -16.78 -11.38 21.30
C ALA A 215 -15.65 -12.39 21.06
N PHE A 216 -15.11 -12.42 19.84
CA PHE A 216 -13.95 -13.24 19.51
C PHE A 216 -12.69 -12.47 19.91
N GLU A 217 -11.68 -13.15 20.48
CA GLU A 217 -10.42 -12.50 20.88
C GLU A 217 -9.53 -12.09 19.70
N GLY A 218 -10.00 -12.29 18.46
CA GLY A 218 -9.37 -11.84 17.21
C GLY A 218 -10.27 -10.87 16.42
N GLU A 219 -10.04 -10.72 15.12
CA GLU A 219 -10.74 -9.74 14.27
C GLU A 219 -12.10 -10.22 13.75
N ASP A 220 -13.19 -9.63 14.25
CA ASP A 220 -14.53 -9.70 13.63
C ASP A 220 -14.82 -8.40 12.84
N ARG A 221 -15.16 -8.52 11.54
CA ARG A 221 -15.20 -7.37 10.62
C ARG A 221 -16.35 -7.36 9.61
N GLU A 222 -16.57 -6.20 8.98
CA GLU A 222 -17.47 -5.96 7.84
C GLU A 222 -18.88 -6.57 7.99
N PRO A 223 -19.67 -6.16 9.02
CA PRO A 223 -20.96 -6.76 9.29
C PRO A 223 -22.05 -6.34 8.30
N VAL A 224 -22.90 -7.27 7.90
CA VAL A 224 -24.09 -7.03 7.07
C VAL A 224 -25.33 -7.71 7.66
N TRP A 225 -26.48 -7.04 7.61
CA TRP A 225 -27.76 -7.59 8.08
C TRP A 225 -28.19 -8.82 7.29
N GLY A 226 -28.67 -9.85 7.99
CA GLY A 226 -29.17 -11.09 7.43
C GLY A 226 -30.64 -11.02 7.03
N GLU A 227 -31.36 -12.14 7.17
CA GLU A 227 -32.74 -12.28 6.71
C GLU A 227 -33.77 -11.49 7.53
N ASN A 228 -33.38 -11.03 8.73
CA ASN A 228 -34.25 -10.34 9.68
C ASN A 228 -33.43 -9.40 10.59
N ASP A 229 -34.12 -8.54 11.35
CA ASP A 229 -33.53 -7.54 12.26
C ASP A 229 -32.74 -8.11 13.48
N ASN A 230 -32.58 -9.42 13.57
CA ASN A 230 -31.86 -10.12 14.65
C ASN A 230 -30.75 -11.05 14.13
N THR A 231 -30.51 -11.13 12.81
CA THR A 231 -29.50 -12.02 12.21
C THR A 231 -28.49 -11.19 11.42
N PHE A 232 -27.22 -11.54 11.46
CA PHE A 232 -26.17 -10.87 10.69
C PHE A 232 -25.09 -11.82 10.19
N TYR A 233 -24.40 -11.38 9.13
CA TYR A 233 -23.18 -12.00 8.61
C TYR A 233 -21.99 -11.06 8.84
N PHE A 234 -20.80 -11.61 9.00
CA PHE A 234 -19.56 -10.87 9.26
C PHE A 234 -18.35 -11.71 8.86
N LEU A 235 -17.17 -11.11 8.79
CA LEU A 235 -15.89 -11.78 8.55
C LEU A 235 -15.19 -12.10 9.87
N SER A 236 -14.65 -13.31 10.03
CA SER A 236 -13.93 -13.72 11.25
C SER A 236 -12.85 -14.78 10.95
N GLU A 237 -11.89 -14.93 11.87
CA GLU A 237 -10.80 -15.93 11.83
C GLU A 237 -10.97 -17.01 12.92
N LYS A 238 -12.21 -17.18 13.42
CA LYS A 238 -12.55 -18.04 14.57
C LYS A 238 -12.23 -19.53 14.42
N ASP A 239 -11.97 -20.02 13.21
CA ASP A 239 -11.50 -21.38 12.93
C ASP A 239 -9.96 -21.52 12.97
N GLY A 240 -9.24 -20.44 13.29
CA GLY A 240 -7.77 -20.38 13.24
C GLY A 240 -7.21 -20.25 11.82
N GLY A 241 -8.07 -20.12 10.81
CA GLY A 241 -7.68 -19.89 9.42
C GLY A 241 -7.60 -18.40 9.07
N SER A 242 -7.63 -18.09 7.77
CA SER A 242 -7.83 -16.72 7.28
C SER A 242 -9.32 -16.36 7.26
N GLN A 243 -9.62 -15.06 7.27
CA GLN A 243 -10.99 -14.54 7.30
C GLN A 243 -11.96 -15.27 6.35
N ASN A 244 -13.06 -15.73 6.93
CA ASN A 244 -14.19 -16.34 6.25
C ASN A 244 -15.50 -15.69 6.73
N ILE A 245 -16.60 -15.95 6.02
CA ILE A 245 -17.94 -15.46 6.37
C ILE A 245 -18.51 -16.32 7.49
N TYR A 246 -19.02 -15.68 8.53
CA TYR A 246 -19.75 -16.26 9.64
C TYR A 246 -21.14 -15.62 9.77
N LYS A 247 -22.06 -16.34 10.42
CA LYS A 247 -23.44 -15.94 10.71
C LYS A 247 -23.70 -16.01 12.21
N ALA A 248 -24.41 -15.03 12.75
CA ALA A 248 -24.79 -14.99 14.16
C ALA A 248 -26.20 -14.37 14.38
N VAL A 249 -26.73 -14.58 15.58
CA VAL A 249 -28.06 -14.10 16.01
C VAL A 249 -27.92 -13.23 17.25
N ILE A 250 -28.52 -12.05 17.22
CA ILE A 250 -28.49 -11.04 18.29
C ILE A 250 -29.34 -11.52 19.47
N GLY A 251 -28.75 -11.54 20.67
CA GLY A 251 -29.45 -11.85 21.93
C GLY A 251 -29.70 -13.33 22.22
N GLY A 252 -29.31 -14.24 21.33
CA GLY A 252 -29.27 -15.68 21.63
C GLY A 252 -27.96 -16.08 22.33
N SER A 253 -27.92 -17.26 22.96
CA SER A 253 -26.66 -17.91 23.31
C SER A 253 -25.86 -18.15 22.03
N ALA A 254 -24.77 -17.41 21.83
CA ALA A 254 -24.23 -17.10 20.50
C ALA A 254 -23.67 -18.32 19.73
N THR A 255 -24.54 -19.05 19.02
CA THR A 255 -24.18 -20.04 17.99
C THR A 255 -23.71 -19.34 16.71
N VAL A 256 -22.48 -18.82 16.79
CA VAL A 256 -21.71 -18.34 15.61
C VAL A 256 -21.45 -19.53 14.68
N THR A 257 -21.94 -19.44 13.43
CA THR A 257 -21.85 -20.53 12.44
C THR A 257 -20.99 -20.08 11.25
N GLN A 258 -20.02 -20.88 10.82
CA GLN A 258 -19.20 -20.61 9.64
C GLN A 258 -20.00 -20.89 8.35
N VAL A 259 -20.04 -19.92 7.43
CA VAL A 259 -20.82 -19.96 6.18
C VAL A 259 -19.92 -20.25 4.97
N SER A 260 -18.73 -19.65 4.89
CA SER A 260 -17.74 -19.94 3.84
C SER A 260 -16.55 -20.72 4.38
N LYS A 261 -15.89 -21.51 3.52
CA LYS A 261 -14.71 -22.33 3.86
C LYS A 261 -13.59 -22.16 2.83
N MET A 262 -13.29 -20.90 2.52
CA MET A 262 -12.18 -20.50 1.66
C MET A 262 -10.85 -20.71 2.39
N LYS A 263 -9.79 -21.07 1.66
CA LYS A 263 -8.47 -21.40 2.21
C LYS A 263 -7.40 -20.46 1.68
N ASN A 264 -6.22 -20.41 2.32
CA ASN A 264 -5.00 -19.71 1.86
C ASN A 264 -5.06 -18.16 1.81
N HIS A 265 -6.22 -17.57 1.47
CA HIS A 265 -6.41 -16.13 1.34
C HIS A 265 -7.68 -15.68 2.09
N PRO A 266 -7.67 -14.47 2.68
CA PRO A 266 -8.84 -13.94 3.39
C PRO A 266 -9.97 -13.58 2.41
N VAL A 267 -11.20 -13.89 2.79
CA VAL A 267 -12.41 -13.27 2.25
C VAL A 267 -12.44 -11.81 2.71
N ARG A 268 -12.77 -10.88 1.80
CA ARG A 268 -12.88 -9.43 2.08
C ARG A 268 -14.05 -8.79 1.33
N HIS A 269 -14.43 -7.58 1.73
CA HIS A 269 -15.43 -6.74 1.09
C HIS A 269 -16.84 -7.36 1.04
N LEU A 270 -17.34 -7.82 2.19
CA LEU A 270 -18.63 -8.49 2.31
C LEU A 270 -19.81 -7.53 2.06
N THR A 271 -20.64 -7.84 1.06
CA THR A 271 -21.92 -7.16 0.80
C THR A 271 -23.05 -8.17 0.57
N ARG A 272 -24.31 -7.74 0.70
CA ARG A 272 -25.49 -8.60 0.62
C ARG A 272 -26.68 -7.91 -0.07
N ALA A 273 -27.33 -8.64 -0.98
CA ALA A 273 -28.58 -8.24 -1.64
C ALA A 273 -29.82 -8.64 -0.83
N ALA A 274 -30.98 -8.04 -1.13
CA ALA A 274 -32.23 -8.29 -0.42
C ALA A 274 -32.73 -9.75 -0.56
N ASP A 275 -32.36 -10.43 -1.65
CA ASP A 275 -32.71 -11.82 -1.93
C ASP A 275 -31.83 -12.86 -1.20
N GLY A 276 -30.91 -12.39 -0.33
CA GLY A 276 -29.97 -13.22 0.42
C GLY A 276 -28.63 -13.50 -0.27
N THR A 277 -28.41 -13.01 -1.49
CA THR A 277 -27.12 -13.20 -2.18
C THR A 277 -26.01 -12.39 -1.51
N LEU A 278 -24.97 -13.08 -1.05
CA LEU A 278 -23.72 -12.51 -0.56
C LEU A 278 -22.76 -12.27 -1.73
N SER A 279 -21.97 -11.20 -1.68
CA SER A 279 -20.91 -10.85 -2.63
C SER A 279 -19.65 -10.44 -1.87
N PHE A 280 -18.49 -10.89 -2.32
CA PHE A 280 -17.20 -10.66 -1.66
C PHE A 280 -16.03 -10.86 -2.63
N THR A 281 -14.82 -10.44 -2.23
CA THR A 281 -13.58 -10.80 -2.95
C THR A 281 -12.85 -11.94 -2.29
N TYR A 282 -12.20 -12.75 -3.11
CA TYR A 282 -11.20 -13.74 -2.71
C TYR A 282 -10.19 -13.89 -3.86
N ASP A 283 -8.89 -13.93 -3.56
CA ASP A 283 -7.80 -14.06 -4.55
C ASP A 283 -7.89 -13.08 -5.77
N GLY A 284 -8.25 -11.82 -5.47
CA GLY A 284 -8.40 -10.76 -6.47
C GLY A 284 -9.56 -10.94 -7.46
N ASP A 285 -10.40 -11.96 -7.28
CA ASP A 285 -11.65 -12.19 -8.00
C ASP A 285 -12.87 -11.82 -7.14
N ILE A 286 -14.02 -11.65 -7.78
CA ILE A 286 -15.33 -11.48 -7.11
C ILE A 286 -16.04 -12.84 -7.08
N TYR A 287 -16.66 -13.14 -5.94
CA TYR A 287 -17.47 -14.33 -5.70
C TYR A 287 -18.88 -13.96 -5.22
N THR A 288 -19.86 -14.78 -5.56
CA THR A 288 -21.23 -14.71 -5.04
C THR A 288 -21.67 -16.04 -4.44
N MET A 289 -22.56 -16.01 -3.44
CA MET A 289 -23.18 -17.20 -2.85
C MET A 289 -24.51 -16.88 -2.17
N LYS A 290 -25.29 -17.91 -1.84
CA LYS A 290 -26.32 -17.85 -0.80
C LYS A 290 -25.88 -18.68 0.41
N ASP A 291 -26.47 -18.43 1.57
CA ASP A 291 -26.25 -19.25 2.75
C ASP A 291 -26.59 -20.73 2.45
N GLY A 292 -25.73 -21.64 2.89
CA GLY A 292 -25.78 -23.08 2.55
C GLY A 292 -25.32 -23.48 1.13
N ALA A 293 -25.00 -22.54 0.23
CA ALA A 293 -24.51 -22.84 -1.12
C ALA A 293 -22.97 -22.79 -1.22
N THR A 294 -22.40 -23.30 -2.31
CA THR A 294 -20.96 -23.18 -2.60
C THR A 294 -20.65 -21.84 -3.28
N PRO A 295 -19.62 -21.08 -2.84
CA PRO A 295 -19.15 -19.88 -3.53
C PRO A 295 -18.90 -20.06 -5.02
N GLN A 296 -19.43 -19.16 -5.84
CA GLN A 296 -19.23 -19.12 -7.29
C GLN A 296 -18.40 -17.90 -7.67
N LYS A 297 -17.30 -18.14 -8.40
CA LYS A 297 -16.52 -17.05 -9.03
C LYS A 297 -17.32 -16.49 -10.20
N ILE A 298 -17.40 -15.17 -10.33
CA ILE A 298 -17.99 -14.53 -11.52
C ILE A 298 -16.89 -14.24 -12.57
N SER A 299 -17.23 -14.35 -13.85
CA SER A 299 -16.36 -13.91 -14.96
C SER A 299 -16.50 -12.40 -15.16
N VAL A 300 -15.40 -11.70 -15.45
CA VAL A 300 -15.39 -10.24 -15.68
C VAL A 300 -14.54 -9.95 -16.91
N ILE A 301 -15.18 -9.40 -17.95
CA ILE A 301 -14.59 -9.10 -19.27
C ILE A 301 -14.70 -7.59 -19.51
N ILE A 302 -13.65 -6.94 -20.01
CA ILE A 302 -13.64 -5.49 -20.26
C ILE A 302 -13.28 -5.25 -21.73
N ASN A 303 -14.23 -4.75 -22.53
CA ASN A 303 -14.08 -4.51 -23.96
C ASN A 303 -14.12 -3.00 -24.28
N THR A 304 -12.98 -2.32 -24.22
CA THR A 304 -12.90 -0.86 -24.50
C THR A 304 -11.80 -0.55 -25.51
N ASP A 305 -12.09 0.34 -26.47
CA ASP A 305 -11.12 0.76 -27.49
C ASP A 305 -10.03 1.67 -26.87
N THR A 306 -8.78 1.22 -26.97
CA THR A 306 -7.61 1.89 -26.42
C THR A 306 -6.73 2.55 -27.51
N ARG A 307 -7.27 3.54 -28.24
CA ARG A 307 -6.54 4.68 -28.87
C ARG A 307 -5.45 4.34 -29.94
N GLY A 308 -5.81 4.15 -31.22
CA GLY A 308 -4.82 4.01 -32.33
C GLY A 308 -5.30 4.46 -33.74
N ARG A 309 -4.37 4.63 -34.70
CA ARG A 309 -4.59 4.76 -36.17
C ARG A 309 -3.29 4.95 -37.01
N ASP A 310 -3.38 4.78 -38.34
CA ASP A 310 -2.28 4.79 -39.34
C ASP A 310 -2.70 5.52 -40.65
N GLU A 311 -1.87 5.82 -41.66
CA GLU A 311 -0.39 5.77 -41.84
C GLU A 311 0.18 7.21 -42.00
N LYS A 312 1.39 7.45 -42.55
CA LYS A 312 2.09 8.73 -42.35
C LYS A 312 3.30 9.05 -43.27
N ILE A 313 3.65 10.33 -43.39
CA ILE A 313 5.09 10.71 -43.32
C ILE A 313 5.51 10.22 -41.94
N LEU A 314 6.20 9.09 -41.90
CA LEU A 314 6.71 8.52 -40.67
C LEU A 314 8.00 9.28 -40.35
N PRO A 315 8.01 10.18 -39.33
CA PRO A 315 9.24 10.34 -38.59
C PRO A 315 9.57 8.94 -38.05
N ILE A 316 10.65 8.34 -38.55
CA ILE A 316 11.11 7.01 -38.18
C ILE A 316 11.72 7.13 -36.77
N ASN A 317 10.82 7.19 -35.79
CA ASN A 317 11.11 7.08 -34.37
C ASN A 317 11.24 5.58 -33.99
N THR A 318 10.65 4.70 -34.82
CA THR A 318 10.51 3.24 -34.66
C THR A 318 10.42 2.59 -36.05
N GLY A 319 10.44 1.25 -36.13
CA GLY A 319 10.27 0.49 -37.40
C GLY A 319 11.56 -0.01 -38.05
N ILE A 320 12.70 0.29 -37.42
CA ILE A 320 14.01 -0.26 -37.79
C ILE A 320 14.06 -1.75 -37.40
N THR A 321 14.37 -2.61 -38.37
CA THR A 321 14.39 -4.08 -38.21
C THR A 321 15.74 -4.61 -37.74
N GLN A 322 16.84 -3.93 -38.08
CA GLN A 322 18.20 -4.25 -37.63
C GLN A 322 19.02 -2.97 -37.50
N THR A 323 19.96 -2.94 -36.57
CA THR A 323 20.96 -1.86 -36.44
C THR A 323 22.36 -2.44 -36.27
N ALA A 324 23.36 -1.66 -36.68
CA ALA A 324 24.74 -1.79 -36.28
C ALA A 324 25.30 -0.40 -35.97
N LEU A 325 25.94 -0.23 -34.81
CA LEU A 325 26.68 0.99 -34.48
C LEU A 325 28.08 0.88 -35.09
N SER A 326 28.63 1.98 -35.61
CA SER A 326 30.01 2.02 -36.05
C SER A 326 30.97 1.87 -34.85
N PRO A 327 32.15 1.25 -34.99
CA PRO A 327 33.12 1.10 -33.89
C PRO A 327 33.59 2.43 -33.28
N ASN A 328 33.57 3.51 -34.07
CA ASN A 328 33.90 4.86 -33.62
C ASN A 328 32.73 5.60 -32.95
N GLY A 329 31.54 5.00 -32.87
CA GLY A 329 30.35 5.53 -32.19
C GLY A 329 29.68 6.72 -32.89
N LYS A 330 30.04 7.04 -34.14
CA LYS A 330 29.56 8.24 -34.86
C LYS A 330 28.52 7.96 -35.94
N GLU A 331 28.31 6.69 -36.30
CA GLU A 331 27.31 6.30 -37.30
C GLU A 331 26.47 5.12 -36.81
N ILE A 332 25.22 5.06 -37.25
CA ILE A 332 24.37 3.88 -37.10
C ILE A 332 23.95 3.44 -38.49
N ALA A 333 24.38 2.24 -38.90
CA ALA A 333 23.80 1.51 -40.01
C ALA A 333 22.51 0.85 -39.52
N PHE A 334 21.46 0.85 -40.34
CA PHE A 334 20.20 0.25 -39.98
C PHE A 334 19.40 -0.22 -41.18
N VAL A 335 18.69 -1.34 -41.00
CA VAL A 335 17.78 -1.89 -42.00
C VAL A 335 16.36 -1.48 -41.65
N VAL A 336 15.73 -0.67 -42.49
CA VAL A 336 14.30 -0.35 -42.39
C VAL A 336 13.64 -0.67 -43.73
N ARG A 337 12.52 -1.41 -43.68
CA ARG A 337 11.79 -1.89 -44.88
C ARG A 337 12.63 -2.68 -45.89
N GLY A 338 13.69 -3.34 -45.43
CA GLY A 338 14.52 -4.25 -46.24
C GLY A 338 15.81 -3.64 -46.80
N GLU A 339 16.09 -2.36 -46.55
CA GLU A 339 17.25 -1.67 -47.12
C GLU A 339 18.18 -1.11 -46.05
N VAL A 340 19.49 -1.09 -46.34
CA VAL A 340 20.51 -0.50 -45.46
C VAL A 340 20.56 1.01 -45.64
N PHE A 341 20.34 1.74 -44.54
CA PHE A 341 20.63 3.16 -44.38
C PHE A 341 21.78 3.33 -43.38
N VAL A 342 22.51 4.44 -43.44
CA VAL A 342 23.43 4.88 -42.39
C VAL A 342 23.15 6.32 -42.02
N THR A 343 23.02 6.62 -40.73
CA THR A 343 22.83 7.97 -40.21
C THR A 343 23.98 8.40 -39.30
N SER A 344 24.27 9.69 -39.31
CA SER A 344 25.09 10.35 -38.28
C SER A 344 24.43 10.23 -36.91
N VAL A 345 25.22 9.93 -35.87
CA VAL A 345 24.77 9.89 -34.47
C VAL A 345 24.43 11.29 -33.93
N GLU A 346 25.07 12.35 -34.44
CA GLU A 346 24.70 13.74 -34.14
C GLU A 346 23.56 14.26 -35.05
N GLY A 347 23.02 13.40 -35.92
CA GLY A 347 21.90 13.70 -36.82
C GLY A 347 22.29 14.55 -38.04
N GLY A 348 21.29 15.14 -38.67
CA GLY A 348 21.43 16.03 -39.84
C GLY A 348 21.65 15.32 -41.19
N LEU A 349 22.31 14.16 -41.23
CA LEU A 349 22.57 13.40 -42.46
C LEU A 349 22.28 11.91 -42.28
N THR A 350 21.43 11.38 -43.17
CA THR A 350 21.13 9.95 -43.33
C THR A 350 21.26 9.58 -44.81
N LYS A 351 22.09 8.59 -45.11
CA LYS A 351 22.34 8.10 -46.47
C LYS A 351 21.80 6.68 -46.62
N ARG A 352 21.01 6.45 -47.66
CA ARG A 352 20.67 5.11 -48.16
C ARG A 352 21.92 4.48 -48.77
N ILE A 353 22.33 3.32 -48.27
CA ILE A 353 23.51 2.59 -48.72
C ILE A 353 23.12 1.66 -49.86
N THR A 354 22.11 0.83 -49.62
CA THR A 354 21.57 -0.08 -50.62
C THR A 354 20.25 0.47 -51.12
N ASN A 355 20.07 0.40 -52.44
CA ASN A 355 18.87 0.81 -53.14
C ASN A 355 18.51 -0.32 -54.11
N THR A 356 18.01 -1.42 -53.56
CA THR A 356 17.63 -2.59 -54.35
C THR A 356 16.16 -2.94 -54.07
N PRO A 357 15.44 -3.51 -55.06
CA PRO A 357 14.13 -4.10 -54.81
C PRO A 357 14.20 -5.46 -54.10
N GLN A 358 15.40 -5.98 -53.84
CA GLN A 358 15.67 -7.19 -53.07
C GLN A 358 15.83 -6.87 -51.58
N GLN A 359 15.92 -7.90 -50.74
CA GLN A 359 16.08 -7.70 -49.30
C GLN A 359 17.55 -7.74 -48.89
N GLU A 360 18.02 -6.68 -48.24
CA GLU A 360 19.25 -6.72 -47.45
C GLU A 360 18.98 -7.11 -46.00
N ARG A 361 19.91 -7.92 -45.44
CA ARG A 361 19.90 -8.31 -44.04
C ARG A 361 21.32 -8.41 -43.49
N ASN A 362 21.39 -8.50 -42.16
CA ASN A 362 22.58 -8.82 -41.38
C ASN A 362 23.72 -7.81 -41.57
N VAL A 363 23.37 -6.50 -41.62
CA VAL A 363 24.36 -5.43 -41.73
C VAL A 363 25.31 -5.41 -40.52
N LYS A 364 26.61 -5.33 -40.78
CA LYS A 364 27.70 -5.26 -39.78
C LYS A 364 28.77 -4.29 -40.23
N PHE A 365 29.31 -3.47 -39.33
CA PHE A 365 30.55 -2.76 -39.58
C PHE A 365 31.76 -3.70 -39.39
N SER A 366 32.82 -3.46 -40.16
CA SER A 366 34.17 -3.91 -39.82
C SER A 366 34.69 -3.21 -38.54
N PRO A 367 35.63 -3.80 -37.79
CA PRO A 367 36.20 -3.16 -36.59
C PRO A 367 36.89 -1.80 -36.83
N ASP A 368 37.28 -1.47 -38.06
CA ASP A 368 37.80 -0.14 -38.44
C ASP A 368 36.70 0.86 -38.84
N GLY A 369 35.44 0.42 -38.95
CA GLY A 369 34.27 1.20 -39.35
C GLY A 369 34.20 1.58 -40.83
N ARG A 370 35.18 1.22 -41.66
CA ARG A 370 35.29 1.69 -43.06
C ARG A 370 34.60 0.80 -44.08
N THR A 371 34.15 -0.37 -43.66
CA THR A 371 33.41 -1.34 -44.48
C THR A 371 32.17 -1.78 -43.72
N ILE A 372 31.07 -1.98 -44.43
CA ILE A 372 29.90 -2.70 -43.93
C ILE A 372 29.70 -3.97 -44.76
N TYR A 373 29.42 -5.07 -44.08
CA TYR A 373 29.11 -6.37 -44.66
C TYR A 373 27.62 -6.64 -44.47
N TYR A 374 26.98 -7.25 -45.45
CA TYR A 374 25.58 -7.65 -45.40
C TYR A 374 25.35 -8.84 -46.34
N SER A 375 24.25 -9.54 -46.07
CA SER A 375 23.74 -10.54 -46.99
C SER A 375 22.70 -9.91 -47.91
N THR A 376 22.75 -10.29 -49.18
CA THR A 376 21.85 -9.79 -50.23
C THR A 376 21.54 -10.92 -51.21
N GLU A 377 20.28 -11.02 -51.64
CA GLU A 377 19.79 -12.05 -52.56
C GLU A 377 20.10 -11.62 -54.00
N ARG A 378 21.18 -12.16 -54.59
CA ARG A 378 21.72 -11.75 -55.90
C ARG A 378 22.29 -12.94 -56.64
N GLY A 379 22.19 -12.95 -57.97
CA GLY A 379 22.73 -14.06 -58.78
C GLY A 379 21.94 -15.37 -58.69
N ASN A 380 20.70 -15.33 -58.19
CA ASN A 380 19.86 -16.49 -57.80
C ASN A 380 20.37 -17.27 -56.57
N SER A 381 21.32 -16.71 -55.84
CA SER A 381 21.74 -17.17 -54.51
C SER A 381 21.64 -16.04 -53.49
N TRP A 382 21.84 -16.37 -52.22
CA TRP A 382 22.24 -15.40 -51.21
C TRP A 382 23.76 -15.28 -51.20
N ASP A 383 24.26 -14.06 -51.14
CA ASP A 383 25.69 -13.79 -51.20
C ASP A 383 26.13 -12.83 -50.09
N ILE A 384 27.39 -12.95 -49.67
CA ILE A 384 28.01 -12.01 -48.74
C ILE A 384 28.73 -10.94 -49.52
N TYR A 385 28.11 -9.76 -49.51
CA TYR A 385 28.67 -8.56 -50.06
C TYR A 385 29.23 -7.67 -48.96
N LYS A 386 30.14 -6.80 -49.37
CA LYS A 386 30.55 -5.64 -48.58
C LYS A 386 30.30 -4.38 -49.38
N ALA A 387 29.87 -3.33 -48.71
CA ALA A 387 30.03 -1.96 -49.16
C ALA A 387 31.23 -1.35 -48.41
N SER A 388 32.21 -0.83 -49.13
CA SER A 388 33.38 -0.15 -48.57
C SER A 388 33.35 1.34 -48.94
N ILE A 389 33.79 2.21 -48.02
CA ILE A 389 34.06 3.61 -48.37
C ILE A 389 35.32 3.63 -49.25
N GLU A 390 35.15 3.90 -50.55
CA GLU A 390 36.22 3.75 -51.55
C GLU A 390 37.33 4.79 -51.37
N ARG A 391 36.94 6.01 -50.99
CA ARG A 391 37.83 7.15 -50.80
C ARG A 391 38.43 7.10 -49.39
N LYS A 392 39.76 6.99 -49.31
CA LYS A 392 40.50 6.83 -48.03
C LYS A 392 40.39 8.07 -47.14
N GLU A 393 40.23 9.23 -47.76
CA GLU A 393 39.99 10.53 -47.13
C GLU A 393 38.57 10.70 -46.58
N GLU A 394 37.60 9.88 -46.99
CA GLU A 394 36.23 9.90 -46.47
C GLU A 394 36.13 8.92 -45.28
N PRO A 395 35.80 9.39 -44.06
CA PRO A 395 35.82 8.55 -42.86
C PRO A 395 34.48 7.88 -42.50
N TYR A 396 33.36 8.33 -43.09
CA TYR A 396 32.00 7.94 -42.67
C TYR A 396 31.10 7.57 -43.85
N PHE A 397 30.23 6.57 -43.68
CA PHE A 397 29.24 6.17 -44.67
C PHE A 397 28.13 7.22 -44.87
N TYR A 398 27.60 7.85 -43.82
CA TYR A 398 26.50 8.83 -43.94
C TYR A 398 26.88 10.06 -44.82
N ALA A 399 28.17 10.35 -44.92
CA ALA A 399 28.73 11.47 -45.71
C ALA A 399 29.63 11.01 -46.86
N SER A 400 29.83 9.70 -47.05
CA SER A 400 30.60 9.16 -48.18
C SER A 400 30.03 9.67 -49.50
N THR A 401 30.88 9.93 -50.49
CA THR A 401 30.42 10.20 -51.86
C THR A 401 30.25 8.88 -52.60
N ILE A 402 31.31 8.06 -52.63
CA ILE A 402 31.34 6.79 -53.35
C ILE A 402 31.40 5.61 -52.37
N VAL A 403 30.40 4.75 -52.46
CA VAL A 403 30.31 3.48 -51.74
C VAL A 403 30.55 2.38 -52.76
N LYS A 404 31.64 1.63 -52.61
CA LYS A 404 31.97 0.52 -53.50
C LYS A 404 31.45 -0.78 -52.93
N GLU A 405 30.46 -1.35 -53.61
CA GLU A 405 29.94 -2.67 -53.30
C GLU A 405 30.75 -3.75 -54.03
N GLU A 406 31.17 -4.80 -53.30
CA GLU A 406 31.96 -5.91 -53.84
C GLU A 406 31.52 -7.26 -53.24
N PRO A 407 31.55 -8.35 -54.04
CA PRO A 407 31.39 -9.71 -53.53
C PRO A 407 32.56 -10.11 -52.62
N VAL A 408 32.29 -10.88 -51.55
CA VAL A 408 33.30 -11.30 -50.56
C VAL A 408 33.41 -12.82 -50.50
N VAL A 409 32.30 -13.47 -50.20
CA VAL A 409 32.10 -14.91 -50.38
C VAL A 409 30.88 -15.04 -51.26
N THR A 410 31.11 -15.51 -52.48
CA THR A 410 30.10 -15.69 -53.51
C THR A 410 30.42 -16.97 -54.27
N THR A 411 29.56 -17.96 -54.15
CA THR A 411 29.70 -19.26 -54.80
C THR A 411 28.41 -19.60 -55.53
N GLU A 412 28.24 -20.83 -56.01
CA GLU A 412 26.93 -21.29 -56.50
C GLU A 412 25.98 -21.69 -55.35
N SER A 413 26.42 -21.53 -54.09
CA SER A 413 25.70 -21.85 -52.86
C SER A 413 25.37 -20.60 -52.05
N ASP A 414 24.31 -20.67 -51.23
CA ASP A 414 23.80 -19.52 -50.47
C ASP A 414 24.69 -19.15 -49.26
N GLU A 415 25.40 -18.02 -49.35
CA GLU A 415 26.29 -17.46 -48.35
C GLU A 415 25.60 -16.39 -47.50
N PHE A 416 25.50 -16.60 -46.18
CA PHE A 416 24.56 -15.84 -45.33
C PHE A 416 25.11 -15.45 -43.93
N GLN A 417 24.55 -14.36 -43.38
CA GLN A 417 24.74 -13.83 -42.02
C GLN A 417 26.19 -13.49 -41.56
N PRO A 418 26.98 -12.66 -42.26
CA PRO A 418 28.37 -12.38 -41.91
C PRO A 418 28.56 -11.86 -40.46
N GLU A 419 29.56 -12.38 -39.74
CA GLU A 419 30.05 -11.85 -38.44
C GLU A 419 31.59 -11.81 -38.43
N LEU A 420 32.17 -10.62 -38.31
CA LEU A 420 33.64 -10.46 -38.29
C LEU A 420 34.25 -10.87 -36.94
N SER A 421 35.48 -11.38 -36.98
CA SER A 421 36.32 -11.56 -35.79
C SER A 421 36.61 -10.22 -35.09
N PRO A 422 36.88 -10.20 -33.77
CA PRO A 422 37.20 -8.96 -33.05
C PRO A 422 38.39 -8.18 -33.61
N ASP A 423 39.32 -8.85 -34.29
CA ASP A 423 40.48 -8.24 -34.96
C ASP A 423 40.26 -7.94 -36.46
N GLY A 424 39.06 -8.24 -36.99
CA GLY A 424 38.62 -7.94 -38.34
C GLY A 424 39.27 -8.76 -39.47
N LYS A 425 40.07 -9.78 -39.15
CA LYS A 425 40.82 -10.55 -40.16
C LYS A 425 40.05 -11.73 -40.75
N GLU A 426 38.99 -12.17 -40.09
CA GLU A 426 38.22 -13.36 -40.49
C GLU A 426 36.71 -13.10 -40.40
N ILE A 427 35.94 -13.80 -41.22
CA ILE A 427 34.47 -13.73 -41.25
C ILE A 427 33.91 -15.11 -40.90
N ALA A 428 33.11 -15.20 -39.85
CA ALA A 428 32.24 -16.34 -39.62
C ALA A 428 30.97 -16.17 -40.46
N TYR A 429 30.64 -17.17 -41.28
CA TYR A 429 29.53 -17.13 -42.23
C TYR A 429 28.88 -18.51 -42.42
N LEU A 430 27.63 -18.53 -42.89
CA LEU A 430 26.89 -19.74 -43.19
C LEU A 430 26.87 -20.00 -44.70
N GLU A 431 27.32 -21.18 -45.10
CA GLU A 431 27.08 -21.73 -46.44
C GLU A 431 25.82 -22.62 -46.38
N GLU A 432 24.91 -22.47 -47.34
CA GLU A 432 23.61 -23.14 -47.43
C GLU A 432 22.76 -23.01 -46.15
N ARG A 433 22.93 -21.90 -45.42
CA ARG A 433 22.33 -21.63 -44.09
C ARG A 433 22.61 -22.69 -43.01
N ASN A 434 23.46 -23.68 -43.23
CA ASN A 434 23.63 -24.81 -42.30
C ASN A 434 25.08 -25.28 -42.08
N VAL A 435 26.05 -24.78 -42.84
CA VAL A 435 27.48 -25.04 -42.61
C VAL A 435 28.15 -23.78 -42.09
N LEU A 436 28.55 -23.76 -40.81
CA LEU A 436 29.28 -22.61 -40.25
C LEU A 436 30.75 -22.71 -40.62
N LYS A 437 31.22 -21.72 -41.41
CA LYS A 437 32.60 -21.59 -41.86
C LYS A 437 33.21 -20.31 -41.32
N VAL A 438 34.53 -20.31 -41.16
CA VAL A 438 35.34 -19.11 -40.95
C VAL A 438 36.22 -18.90 -42.18
N PHE A 439 35.93 -17.84 -42.94
CA PHE A 439 36.74 -17.38 -44.07
C PHE A 439 37.87 -16.49 -43.56
N ASN A 440 39.11 -16.89 -43.83
CA ASN A 440 40.25 -16.00 -43.63
C ASN A 440 40.33 -15.01 -44.80
N LEU A 441 40.16 -13.71 -44.55
CA LEU A 441 40.07 -12.69 -45.61
C LEU A 441 41.35 -12.56 -46.44
N ALA A 442 42.52 -12.76 -45.82
CA ALA A 442 43.82 -12.63 -46.47
C ALA A 442 44.21 -13.89 -47.24
N GLY A 443 44.09 -15.06 -46.62
CA GLY A 443 44.38 -16.37 -47.23
C GLY A 443 43.29 -16.87 -48.19
N LYS A 444 42.13 -16.19 -48.22
CA LYS A 444 40.93 -16.52 -49.00
C LYS A 444 40.52 -17.99 -48.94
N LYS A 445 40.59 -18.56 -47.74
CA LYS A 445 40.23 -19.95 -47.47
C LYS A 445 39.29 -20.04 -46.29
N SER A 446 38.22 -20.80 -46.49
CA SER A 446 37.30 -21.17 -45.43
C SER A 446 37.78 -22.42 -44.71
N ARG A 447 37.66 -22.41 -43.38
CA ARG A 447 37.69 -23.63 -42.56
C ARG A 447 36.32 -23.86 -41.94
N THR A 448 35.93 -25.12 -41.78
CA THR A 448 34.64 -25.49 -41.23
C THR A 448 34.71 -25.53 -39.71
N ILE A 449 33.75 -24.87 -39.04
CA ILE A 449 33.56 -24.91 -37.58
C ILE A 449 32.40 -25.84 -37.22
N VAL A 450 31.28 -25.74 -37.96
CA VAL A 450 30.15 -26.68 -37.84
C VAL A 450 29.91 -27.30 -39.22
N PRO A 451 30.15 -28.61 -39.41
CA PRO A 451 29.97 -29.27 -40.69
C PRO A 451 28.50 -29.55 -41.00
N LYS A 452 28.22 -29.76 -42.30
CA LYS A 452 26.90 -30.15 -42.83
C LYS A 452 26.32 -31.34 -42.06
N GLY A 453 25.03 -31.24 -41.70
CA GLY A 453 24.27 -32.30 -41.02
C GLY A 453 24.20 -32.19 -39.49
N ILE A 454 24.88 -31.21 -38.87
CA ILE A 454 24.72 -30.91 -37.44
C ILE A 454 23.54 -29.96 -37.18
N ASN A 455 23.40 -28.92 -38.02
CA ASN A 455 22.32 -27.94 -37.96
C ASN A 455 21.41 -28.01 -39.18
N PHE A 456 20.20 -27.45 -39.04
CA PHE A 456 19.22 -27.30 -40.10
C PHE A 456 18.54 -25.92 -39.98
N SER A 457 18.39 -25.22 -41.11
CA SER A 457 17.70 -23.93 -41.18
C SER A 457 16.30 -24.11 -41.77
N TYR A 458 15.32 -23.50 -41.10
CA TYR A 458 13.91 -23.47 -41.42
C TYR A 458 13.45 -22.10 -41.92
N ALA A 459 14.19 -21.01 -41.61
CA ALA A 459 13.93 -19.67 -42.11
C ALA A 459 15.17 -18.73 -42.07
N ASP A 460 15.19 -17.71 -42.92
CA ASP A 460 16.27 -16.71 -42.96
C ASP A 460 16.46 -15.97 -41.63
N GLY A 461 17.65 -16.09 -41.04
CA GLY A 461 18.01 -15.46 -39.78
C GLY A 461 17.78 -16.33 -38.55
N ASP A 462 17.45 -17.61 -38.72
CA ASP A 462 17.22 -18.54 -37.60
C ASP A 462 18.50 -19.11 -36.97
N GLN A 463 19.61 -19.15 -37.71
CA GLN A 463 20.93 -19.57 -37.23
C GLN A 463 21.66 -18.42 -36.54
N ASN A 464 22.41 -18.75 -35.48
CA ASN A 464 22.96 -17.75 -34.56
C ASN A 464 24.35 -18.14 -34.07
N TYR A 465 25.28 -17.20 -34.09
CA TYR A 465 26.63 -17.36 -33.54
C TYR A 465 27.29 -16.02 -33.20
N THR A 466 28.34 -16.07 -32.38
CA THR A 466 29.07 -14.89 -31.91
C THR A 466 30.49 -15.26 -31.44
N TRP A 467 31.45 -14.38 -31.73
CA TRP A 467 32.84 -14.48 -31.28
C TRP A 467 32.98 -14.11 -29.80
N SER A 468 33.86 -14.79 -29.06
CA SER A 468 34.27 -14.33 -27.73
C SER A 468 35.01 -13.00 -27.79
N PRO A 469 34.99 -12.18 -26.73
CA PRO A 469 35.69 -10.88 -26.71
C PRO A 469 37.21 -10.98 -26.97
N ASP A 470 37.83 -12.12 -26.67
CA ASP A 470 39.25 -12.40 -26.93
C ASP A 470 39.52 -13.07 -28.29
N GLY A 471 38.49 -13.31 -29.10
CA GLY A 471 38.54 -13.89 -30.43
C GLY A 471 38.86 -15.40 -30.49
N LYS A 472 39.05 -16.08 -29.35
CA LYS A 472 39.51 -17.48 -29.32
C LYS A 472 38.40 -18.51 -29.43
N TRP A 473 37.15 -18.13 -29.16
CA TRP A 473 36.01 -19.03 -29.15
C TRP A 473 34.86 -18.48 -30.00
N ILE A 474 34.06 -19.38 -30.56
CA ILE A 474 32.78 -19.05 -31.17
C ILE A 474 31.71 -19.82 -30.40
N SER A 475 30.67 -19.13 -29.94
CA SER A 475 29.44 -19.74 -29.43
C SER A 475 28.35 -19.67 -30.49
N PHE A 476 27.53 -20.71 -30.58
CA PHE A 476 26.54 -20.89 -31.64
C PHE A 476 25.35 -21.76 -31.20
N GLY A 477 24.21 -21.62 -31.88
CA GLY A 477 23.08 -22.55 -31.76
C GLY A 477 23.39 -23.86 -32.49
N SER A 478 22.98 -25.00 -31.93
CA SER A 478 23.33 -26.35 -32.39
C SER A 478 22.13 -27.28 -32.28
N ASN A 479 21.66 -27.88 -33.38
CA ASN A 479 20.58 -28.87 -33.31
C ASN A 479 21.07 -30.26 -32.83
N GLU A 480 22.39 -30.44 -32.68
CA GLU A 480 23.03 -31.73 -32.34
C GLU A 480 22.54 -32.90 -33.22
N GLY A 481 22.20 -32.61 -34.49
CA GLY A 481 21.67 -33.58 -35.46
C GLY A 481 20.23 -34.04 -35.21
N LYS A 482 19.43 -33.32 -34.43
CA LYS A 482 18.03 -33.65 -34.08
C LYS A 482 17.06 -32.54 -34.50
N TRP A 483 15.75 -32.83 -34.53
CA TRP A 483 14.71 -31.86 -34.86
C TRP A 483 13.45 -32.13 -34.04
N PRO A 484 12.73 -31.10 -33.54
CA PRO A 484 12.92 -29.66 -33.76
C PRO A 484 13.87 -28.95 -32.78
N SER A 485 14.49 -29.69 -31.85
CA SER A 485 15.27 -29.09 -30.75
C SER A 485 16.60 -28.45 -31.17
N SER A 486 17.06 -27.51 -30.35
CA SER A 486 18.29 -26.73 -30.53
C SER A 486 18.95 -26.51 -29.16
N GLU A 487 20.25 -26.33 -29.14
CA GLU A 487 21.09 -26.21 -27.94
C GLU A 487 22.09 -25.06 -28.16
N VAL A 488 22.69 -24.48 -27.11
CA VAL A 488 23.82 -23.55 -27.25
C VAL A 488 25.13 -24.29 -27.04
N ALA A 489 26.06 -24.11 -27.96
CA ALA A 489 27.38 -24.73 -27.97
C ALA A 489 28.52 -23.70 -28.04
N LEU A 490 29.74 -24.19 -27.79
CA LEU A 490 31.00 -23.46 -27.81
C LEU A 490 32.10 -24.31 -28.47
N MET A 491 32.93 -23.68 -29.29
CA MET A 491 34.13 -24.30 -29.89
C MET A 491 35.24 -23.26 -30.07
N LYS A 492 36.50 -23.68 -30.16
CA LYS A 492 37.60 -22.76 -30.49
C LYS A 492 37.49 -22.28 -31.93
N ALA A 493 37.80 -21.00 -32.16
CA ALA A 493 37.70 -20.36 -33.47
C ALA A 493 38.76 -20.85 -34.48
N ASP A 494 39.86 -21.44 -34.01
CA ASP A 494 40.86 -22.09 -34.85
C ASP A 494 40.41 -23.46 -35.41
N GLY A 495 39.29 -23.99 -34.92
CA GLY A 495 38.75 -25.31 -35.29
C GLY A 495 39.38 -26.48 -34.51
N SER A 496 40.20 -26.22 -33.49
CA SER A 496 40.86 -27.26 -32.70
C SER A 496 40.09 -27.67 -31.44
N GLY A 497 40.28 -28.92 -31.00
CA GLY A 497 39.57 -29.48 -29.85
C GLY A 497 38.12 -29.86 -30.18
N GLU A 498 37.31 -30.08 -29.14
CA GLU A 498 35.95 -30.61 -29.27
C GLU A 498 34.87 -29.54 -29.04
N ARG A 499 33.72 -29.69 -29.71
CA ARG A 499 32.52 -28.88 -29.47
C ARG A 499 31.94 -29.20 -28.09
N MET A 500 31.69 -28.18 -27.27
CA MET A 500 31.00 -28.32 -25.99
C MET A 500 29.58 -27.77 -26.10
N ASN A 501 28.57 -28.63 -25.90
CA ASN A 501 27.19 -28.20 -25.64
C ASN A 501 27.11 -27.67 -24.20
N LEU A 502 26.63 -26.43 -24.04
CA LEU A 502 26.54 -25.71 -22.77
C LEU A 502 25.17 -25.86 -22.10
N THR A 503 24.08 -25.88 -22.87
CA THR A 503 22.69 -25.88 -22.33
C THR A 503 22.20 -27.27 -21.95
N LYS A 504 22.45 -28.27 -22.81
CA LYS A 504 22.01 -29.67 -22.66
C LYS A 504 20.56 -29.80 -22.18
N SER A 505 19.67 -28.94 -22.67
CA SER A 505 18.34 -28.73 -22.08
C SER A 505 17.31 -29.75 -22.57
N GLY A 506 17.45 -30.27 -23.80
CA GLY A 506 16.44 -31.07 -24.48
C GLY A 506 15.26 -30.26 -25.03
N PHE A 507 15.30 -28.93 -24.89
CA PHE A 507 14.35 -27.96 -25.44
C PHE A 507 14.97 -27.30 -26.68
N SER A 508 14.51 -26.12 -27.07
CA SER A 508 15.15 -25.31 -28.12
C SER A 508 15.82 -24.08 -27.51
N ASP A 509 17.15 -24.10 -27.44
CA ASP A 509 18.02 -22.97 -27.11
C ASP A 509 18.69 -22.37 -28.38
N PHE A 510 18.72 -21.05 -28.49
CA PHE A 510 19.14 -20.31 -29.67
C PHE A 510 19.63 -18.88 -29.33
N GLN A 511 20.16 -18.13 -30.30
CA GLN A 511 20.60 -16.73 -30.12
C GLN A 511 21.62 -16.44 -28.99
N PRO A 512 22.77 -17.15 -28.91
CA PRO A 512 23.79 -16.87 -27.89
C PRO A 512 24.49 -15.50 -28.08
N LYS A 513 24.80 -14.83 -26.98
CA LYS A 513 25.41 -13.48 -26.89
C LYS A 513 26.34 -13.37 -25.68
N TRP A 514 27.59 -12.94 -25.87
CA TRP A 514 28.50 -12.65 -24.76
C TRP A 514 28.11 -11.39 -23.99
N ALA A 515 28.29 -11.41 -22.67
CA ALA A 515 28.01 -10.29 -21.77
C ALA A 515 29.10 -10.16 -20.68
N PHE A 516 29.07 -9.06 -19.92
CA PHE A 516 29.95 -8.80 -18.77
C PHE A 516 31.45 -8.95 -19.05
N GLY A 517 31.91 -8.47 -20.22
CA GLY A 517 33.32 -8.60 -20.62
C GLY A 517 33.77 -10.04 -20.88
N GLY A 518 32.83 -10.94 -21.21
CA GLY A 518 33.08 -12.37 -21.39
C GLY A 518 32.78 -13.22 -20.15
N LYS A 519 32.36 -12.59 -19.04
CA LYS A 519 31.98 -13.29 -17.79
C LYS A 519 30.60 -13.93 -17.80
N ALA A 520 29.78 -13.73 -18.84
CA ALA A 520 28.54 -14.46 -19.03
C ALA A 520 28.19 -14.65 -20.51
N LEU A 521 27.26 -15.56 -20.76
CA LEU A 521 26.64 -15.82 -22.06
C LEU A 521 25.11 -15.83 -21.90
N LEU A 522 24.44 -14.94 -22.62
CA LEU A 522 22.98 -14.86 -22.74
C LEU A 522 22.52 -15.72 -23.93
N TRP A 523 21.33 -16.30 -23.90
CA TRP A 523 20.68 -16.96 -25.05
C TRP A 523 19.16 -16.95 -24.90
N ARG A 524 18.39 -17.37 -25.90
CA ARG A 524 16.94 -17.55 -25.81
C ARG A 524 16.56 -19.02 -25.81
N THR A 525 15.51 -19.39 -25.07
CA THR A 525 15.04 -20.79 -24.99
C THR A 525 13.52 -20.90 -25.01
N ASP A 526 12.97 -21.85 -25.76
CA ASP A 526 11.52 -22.16 -25.77
C ASP A 526 11.06 -22.88 -24.49
N ARG A 527 12.03 -23.34 -23.69
CA ARG A 527 11.90 -24.32 -22.62
C ARG A 527 10.72 -24.08 -21.70
N ASP A 528 10.70 -22.92 -21.06
CA ASP A 528 9.78 -22.57 -19.97
C ASP A 528 8.57 -21.75 -20.44
N GLY A 529 8.60 -21.33 -21.70
CA GLY A 529 7.47 -20.63 -22.29
C GLY A 529 6.27 -21.55 -22.50
N LYS A 530 5.06 -20.99 -22.39
CA LYS A 530 3.87 -21.78 -22.71
C LYS A 530 3.84 -22.13 -24.18
N LYS A 531 3.93 -23.43 -24.43
CA LYS A 531 3.69 -24.12 -25.70
C LYS A 531 2.41 -24.96 -25.59
N PRO A 532 1.61 -25.11 -26.66
CA PRO A 532 0.31 -25.76 -26.62
C PRO A 532 0.35 -27.30 -26.76
N LEU A 533 -0.86 -27.90 -26.79
CA LEU A 533 -1.12 -29.34 -26.92
C LEU A 533 -0.89 -29.90 -28.34
N ALA A 534 -1.05 -29.06 -29.36
CA ALA A 534 -0.53 -29.34 -30.70
C ALA A 534 0.95 -28.94 -30.74
N PHE A 535 1.72 -29.52 -31.65
CA PHE A 535 3.13 -29.16 -31.93
C PHE A 535 3.30 -27.75 -32.54
N GLN A 536 2.28 -26.89 -32.42
CA GLN A 536 2.11 -25.63 -33.16
C GLN A 536 1.29 -24.61 -32.36
N GLY A 537 1.77 -23.38 -32.35
CA GLY A 537 1.23 -22.23 -31.62
C GLY A 537 2.38 -21.50 -30.91
N ALA A 538 2.15 -20.26 -30.47
CA ALA A 538 3.23 -19.44 -29.92
C ALA A 538 3.84 -20.10 -28.67
N THR A 539 5.16 -20.26 -28.68
CA THR A 539 5.94 -20.55 -27.48
C THR A 539 6.56 -19.25 -27.00
N GLU A 540 6.37 -18.90 -25.73
CA GLU A 540 7.20 -17.86 -25.10
C GLU A 540 8.67 -18.32 -25.13
N THR A 541 9.59 -17.37 -25.24
CA THR A 541 11.02 -17.71 -25.27
C THR A 541 11.74 -16.83 -24.27
N ASP A 542 12.31 -17.42 -23.24
CA ASP A 542 13.01 -16.68 -22.20
C ASP A 542 14.44 -16.40 -22.63
N VAL A 543 14.91 -15.17 -22.37
CA VAL A 543 16.34 -14.87 -22.45
C VAL A 543 17.00 -15.41 -21.19
N TYR A 544 17.63 -16.57 -21.31
CA TYR A 544 18.46 -17.16 -20.29
C TYR A 544 19.85 -16.52 -20.27
N ALA A 545 20.54 -16.72 -19.15
CA ALA A 545 21.87 -16.20 -18.91
C ALA A 545 22.68 -17.20 -18.08
N MET A 546 23.85 -17.59 -18.58
CA MET A 546 24.82 -18.44 -17.89
C MET A 546 26.00 -17.55 -17.53
N PHE A 547 26.15 -17.34 -16.24
CA PHE A 547 27.24 -16.58 -15.70
C PHE A 547 28.39 -17.53 -15.39
N PHE A 548 29.56 -17.20 -15.93
CA PHE A 548 30.83 -17.86 -15.63
C PHE A 548 31.50 -17.24 -14.38
N ASP A 549 30.86 -16.22 -13.79
CA ASP A 549 31.31 -15.42 -12.66
C ASP A 549 30.09 -15.07 -11.78
N GLN A 550 30.12 -15.46 -10.50
CA GLN A 550 28.96 -15.35 -9.62
C GLN A 550 28.57 -13.88 -9.34
N GLU A 551 29.54 -13.01 -9.10
CA GLU A 551 29.28 -11.58 -8.76
C GLU A 551 28.64 -10.83 -9.94
N ALA A 552 28.95 -11.24 -11.18
CA ALA A 552 28.34 -10.68 -12.37
C ALA A 552 26.84 -11.03 -12.51
N TYR A 553 26.37 -12.19 -12.03
CA TYR A 553 24.94 -12.55 -12.07
C TYR A 553 24.13 -11.67 -11.14
N ASP A 554 24.64 -11.50 -9.91
CA ASP A 554 23.92 -10.85 -8.82
C ASP A 554 23.70 -9.34 -9.09
N LYS A 555 24.54 -8.71 -9.93
CA LYS A 555 24.36 -7.33 -10.42
C LYS A 555 23.40 -7.18 -11.60
N PHE A 556 23.12 -8.25 -12.37
CA PHE A 556 22.40 -8.14 -13.65
C PHE A 556 20.87 -7.94 -13.49
N LYS A 557 20.28 -8.33 -12.36
CA LYS A 557 18.83 -8.48 -12.22
C LYS A 557 18.02 -7.20 -11.96
N LEU A 558 18.66 -6.04 -11.90
CA LEU A 558 18.06 -4.77 -11.46
C LEU A 558 17.82 -3.88 -12.71
N THR A 559 16.69 -3.15 -12.83
CA THR A 559 16.42 -2.30 -14.03
C THR A 559 17.28 -1.03 -14.05
N LYS A 560 16.86 0.15 -14.56
CA LYS A 560 17.79 1.32 -14.59
C LYS A 560 17.56 2.29 -13.44
N ASP A 561 16.35 2.79 -13.33
CA ASP A 561 15.92 3.41 -12.09
C ASP A 561 15.80 2.34 -11.01
N GLU A 562 15.51 1.07 -11.31
CA GLU A 562 15.64 0.01 -10.30
C GLU A 562 17.13 -0.32 -10.00
N PHE A 563 18.11 -0.34 -10.92
CA PHE A 563 19.53 -0.44 -10.48
C PHE A 563 20.00 0.78 -9.69
N ALA A 564 19.27 1.90 -9.66
CA ALA A 564 19.50 2.98 -8.69
C ALA A 564 18.67 2.80 -7.40
N LEU A 565 17.40 2.47 -7.54
CA LEU A 565 16.29 2.71 -6.61
C LEU A 565 15.65 1.38 -6.12
N VAL A 566 15.87 0.28 -6.82
CA VAL A 566 15.93 -1.10 -6.28
C VAL A 566 17.36 -1.43 -5.82
N LYS A 567 18.45 -0.80 -6.29
CA LYS A 567 19.67 -0.77 -5.45
C LYS A 567 19.39 -0.05 -4.15
N GLU A 568 18.63 1.05 -4.16
CA GLU A 568 18.24 1.75 -2.94
C GLU A 568 17.25 0.92 -2.11
N ARG A 569 16.15 0.41 -2.70
CA ARG A 569 15.13 -0.38 -2.01
C ARG A 569 15.63 -1.78 -1.61
N GLU A 570 16.35 -2.54 -2.43
CA GLU A 570 17.09 -3.75 -1.99
C GLU A 570 18.12 -3.38 -0.94
N TYR A 571 18.90 -2.31 -1.09
CA TYR A 571 19.85 -1.93 -0.04
C TYR A 571 19.13 -1.68 1.28
N ILE A 572 18.03 -0.94 1.30
CA ILE A 572 17.22 -0.65 2.48
C ILE A 572 16.57 -1.94 3.01
N PHE A 573 16.04 -2.81 2.15
CA PHE A 573 15.38 -4.07 2.50
C PHE A 573 16.37 -5.12 3.03
N ASP A 574 17.47 -5.36 2.32
CA ASP A 574 18.60 -6.20 2.74
C ASP A 574 19.30 -5.63 3.97
N HIS A 575 19.34 -4.32 4.13
CA HIS A 575 19.80 -3.68 5.36
C HIS A 575 18.84 -3.99 6.50
N ALA A 576 17.55 -3.75 6.37
CA ALA A 576 16.55 -4.12 7.37
C ALA A 576 16.64 -5.61 7.74
N PHE A 577 16.70 -6.52 6.75
CA PHE A 577 16.91 -7.96 6.94
C PHE A 577 18.18 -8.28 7.76
N ARG A 578 19.33 -7.71 7.38
CA ARG A 578 20.60 -7.88 8.10
C ARG A 578 20.58 -7.25 9.49
N GLN A 579 19.89 -6.13 9.67
CA GLN A 579 19.74 -5.48 10.97
C GLN A 579 18.88 -6.34 11.90
N VAL A 580 17.72 -6.85 11.45
CA VAL A 580 16.88 -7.79 12.21
C VAL A 580 17.71 -9.01 12.62
N ALA A 581 18.34 -9.70 11.67
CA ALA A 581 19.12 -10.92 11.94
C ALA A 581 20.29 -10.70 12.92
N LYS A 582 20.77 -9.45 13.06
CA LYS A 582 21.86 -9.07 13.97
C LYS A 582 21.39 -8.53 15.32
N LYS A 583 20.21 -7.91 15.38
CA LYS A 583 19.82 -7.02 16.49
C LYS A 583 18.44 -7.31 17.08
N PHE A 584 17.61 -8.15 16.46
CA PHE A 584 16.30 -8.50 17.01
C PHE A 584 16.45 -9.17 18.39
N TYR A 585 15.57 -8.82 19.31
CA TYR A 585 15.76 -9.14 20.73
C TYR A 585 15.77 -10.63 21.07
N ASP A 586 15.12 -11.48 20.25
CA ASP A 586 15.29 -12.93 20.27
C ASP A 586 16.31 -13.35 19.19
N PRO A 587 17.50 -13.88 19.57
CA PRO A 587 18.50 -14.36 18.62
C PRO A 587 18.01 -15.51 17.70
N LYS A 588 16.90 -16.17 18.04
CA LYS A 588 16.25 -17.20 17.19
C LYS A 588 15.15 -16.64 16.29
N ILE A 589 14.83 -15.35 16.39
CA ILE A 589 13.78 -14.68 15.62
C ILE A 589 12.45 -15.44 15.73
N HIS A 590 12.06 -15.81 16.97
CA HIS A 590 10.90 -16.64 17.29
C HIS A 590 10.86 -18.04 16.61
N GLY A 591 11.96 -18.48 15.99
CA GLY A 591 12.04 -19.71 15.23
C GLY A 591 11.44 -19.65 13.82
N ILE A 592 11.16 -18.44 13.30
CA ILE A 592 10.62 -18.27 11.94
C ILE A 592 11.72 -18.43 10.87
N ASP A 593 11.34 -18.81 9.65
CA ASP A 593 12.27 -18.82 8.51
C ASP A 593 12.51 -17.40 7.96
N TRP A 594 13.32 -16.63 8.68
CA TRP A 594 13.61 -15.24 8.33
C TRP A 594 14.29 -15.08 6.96
N ALA A 595 15.08 -16.09 6.53
CA ALA A 595 15.68 -16.11 5.21
C ALA A 595 14.65 -16.47 4.11
N GLY A 596 13.72 -17.39 4.42
CA GLY A 596 12.54 -17.66 3.60
C GLY A 596 11.70 -16.41 3.38
N PHE A 597 11.33 -15.69 4.44
CA PHE A 597 10.58 -14.44 4.32
C PHE A 597 11.32 -13.35 3.55
N HIS A 598 12.63 -13.17 3.74
CA HIS A 598 13.42 -12.22 2.93
C HIS A 598 13.35 -12.55 1.44
N LYS A 599 13.48 -13.82 1.07
CA LYS A 599 13.32 -14.30 -0.31
C LYS A 599 11.88 -14.13 -0.82
N ASP A 600 10.90 -14.34 0.04
CA ASP A 600 9.48 -14.27 -0.33
C ASP A 600 8.95 -12.84 -0.46
N TYR A 601 9.52 -11.87 0.25
CA TYR A 601 9.15 -10.46 0.12
C TYR A 601 10.01 -9.71 -0.93
N SER A 602 11.30 -10.02 -1.07
CA SER A 602 12.18 -9.37 -2.07
C SER A 602 11.69 -9.52 -3.52
N LYS A 603 10.98 -10.60 -3.85
CA LYS A 603 10.41 -10.85 -5.19
C LYS A 603 9.42 -9.77 -5.67
N PHE A 604 8.84 -8.98 -4.76
CA PHE A 604 7.92 -7.90 -5.10
C PHE A 604 8.63 -6.55 -5.34
N LEU A 605 9.91 -6.40 -4.98
CA LEU A 605 10.65 -5.13 -5.10
C LEU A 605 10.68 -4.57 -6.55
N PRO A 606 10.86 -5.38 -7.62
CA PRO A 606 10.81 -4.90 -9.02
C PRO A 606 9.40 -4.46 -9.48
N HIS A 607 8.37 -4.63 -8.64
CA HIS A 607 6.99 -4.25 -8.96
C HIS A 607 6.53 -3.01 -8.18
N ILE A 608 7.37 -2.48 -7.30
CA ILE A 608 7.09 -1.31 -6.47
C ILE A 608 7.84 -0.10 -7.03
N ASN A 609 7.11 0.89 -7.53
CA ASN A 609 7.70 2.09 -8.11
C ASN A 609 7.70 3.31 -7.17
N ASN A 610 6.88 3.33 -6.12
CA ASN A 610 6.70 4.47 -5.22
C ASN A 610 6.90 4.09 -3.74
N ASN A 611 7.04 5.11 -2.87
CA ASN A 611 7.35 4.90 -1.46
C ASN A 611 6.13 4.61 -0.56
N TYR A 612 4.90 4.83 -1.04
CA TYR A 612 3.68 4.42 -0.32
C TYR A 612 3.54 2.90 -0.33
N ASP A 613 3.70 2.27 -1.49
CA ASP A 613 3.68 0.81 -1.65
C ASP A 613 4.93 0.18 -1.01
N TYR A 614 6.09 0.84 -1.10
CA TYR A 614 7.33 0.32 -0.50
C TYR A 614 7.29 0.26 1.02
N GLN A 615 6.75 1.28 1.70
CA GLN A 615 6.61 1.21 3.17
C GLN A 615 5.59 0.17 3.62
N GLU A 616 4.61 -0.17 2.77
CA GLU A 616 3.62 -1.21 3.05
C GLU A 616 4.28 -2.59 2.99
N LEU A 617 5.05 -2.87 1.91
CA LEU A 617 5.87 -4.09 1.82
C LEU A 617 6.87 -4.22 2.98
N LEU A 618 7.55 -3.14 3.34
CA LEU A 618 8.53 -3.15 4.42
C LEU A 618 7.85 -3.39 5.79
N SER A 619 6.61 -2.92 5.95
CA SER A 619 5.82 -3.16 7.16
C SER A 619 5.30 -4.59 7.24
N GLU A 620 4.78 -5.15 6.14
CA GLU A 620 4.37 -6.55 6.05
C GLU A 620 5.54 -7.50 6.34
N PHE A 621 6.70 -7.30 5.70
CA PHE A 621 7.90 -8.11 5.93
C PHE A 621 8.38 -8.09 7.38
N LEU A 622 8.41 -6.90 8.01
CA LEU A 622 8.76 -6.78 9.44
C LEU A 622 7.64 -7.29 10.36
N GLY A 623 6.39 -7.37 9.88
CA GLY A 623 5.23 -7.90 10.61
C GLY A 623 5.30 -9.41 10.87
N GLU A 624 5.98 -10.17 10.00
CA GLU A 624 6.20 -11.62 10.18
C GLU A 624 7.01 -11.95 11.45
N LEU A 625 7.71 -10.98 12.03
CA LEU A 625 8.38 -11.11 13.32
C LEU A 625 7.40 -11.30 14.49
N ASN A 626 6.12 -10.93 14.32
CA ASN A 626 5.07 -10.94 15.33
C ASN A 626 5.52 -10.31 16.67
N ALA A 627 6.08 -9.11 16.59
CA ALA A 627 6.57 -8.32 17.71
C ALA A 627 6.11 -6.87 17.60
N SER A 628 6.10 -6.17 18.73
CA SER A 628 5.91 -4.72 18.78
C SER A 628 7.08 -3.97 18.12
N HIS A 629 6.85 -2.70 17.77
CA HIS A 629 7.85 -1.79 17.20
C HIS A 629 8.45 -2.18 15.84
N THR A 630 7.82 -3.10 15.11
CA THR A 630 8.21 -3.51 13.77
C THR A 630 7.44 -2.70 12.73
N GLY A 631 8.12 -2.22 11.67
CA GLY A 631 7.45 -1.66 10.50
C GLY A 631 8.24 -0.60 9.75
N GLY A 632 7.75 -0.23 8.56
CA GLY A 632 8.21 0.90 7.76
C GLY A 632 7.32 2.14 7.93
N ARG A 633 7.84 3.32 7.56
CA ARG A 633 7.07 4.57 7.46
C ARG A 633 7.57 5.43 6.31
N TYR A 634 6.65 6.07 5.59
CA TYR A 634 6.94 7.08 4.56
C TYR A 634 6.32 8.43 4.95
N SER A 635 7.07 9.52 4.77
CA SER A 635 6.57 10.89 4.98
C SER A 635 6.77 11.76 3.72
N PRO A 636 5.75 11.96 2.88
CA PRO A 636 5.83 12.83 1.70
C PRO A 636 5.98 14.32 2.08
N ALA A 637 5.60 14.72 3.30
CA ALA A 637 5.81 16.09 3.79
C ALA A 637 7.30 16.45 3.89
N ASN A 638 8.18 15.46 4.07
CA ASN A 638 9.64 15.64 4.07
C ASN A 638 10.21 15.79 2.64
N ALA A 639 9.41 15.59 1.58
CA ALA A 639 9.82 15.73 0.18
C ALA A 639 9.65 17.16 -0.38
N GLY A 640 9.18 18.13 0.43
CA GLY A 640 9.25 19.56 0.11
C GLY A 640 8.28 20.11 -0.94
N GLY A 641 7.27 19.34 -1.36
CA GLY A 641 6.27 19.77 -2.35
C GLY A 641 5.11 20.61 -1.77
N PRO A 642 4.47 21.50 -2.55
CA PRO A 642 3.26 22.23 -2.12
C PRO A 642 2.04 21.30 -2.07
N GLN A 643 1.28 21.30 -0.97
CA GLN A 643 0.01 20.58 -0.92
C GLN A 643 -1.10 21.34 -1.66
N THR A 644 -1.65 20.71 -2.70
CA THR A 644 -2.69 21.28 -3.59
C THR A 644 -4.12 20.88 -3.22
N GLY A 645 -4.30 19.86 -2.38
CA GLY A 645 -5.61 19.37 -1.94
C GLY A 645 -6.41 20.36 -1.08
N ASP A 646 -7.63 19.98 -0.70
CA ASP A 646 -8.40 20.70 0.30
C ASP A 646 -7.75 20.56 1.69
N ASN A 647 -7.82 21.63 2.49
CA ASN A 647 -7.16 21.75 3.79
C ASN A 647 -8.02 22.62 4.69
N THR A 648 -8.97 22.03 5.40
CA THR A 648 -9.98 22.73 6.19
C THR A 648 -9.35 23.26 7.47
N SER A 649 -9.23 24.58 7.57
CA SER A 649 -8.63 25.25 8.73
C SER A 649 -9.60 25.29 9.91
N SER A 650 -9.06 25.25 11.13
CA SER A 650 -9.87 25.35 12.36
C SER A 650 -9.93 26.78 12.89
N LEU A 651 -11.09 27.15 13.42
CA LEU A 651 -11.30 28.39 14.17
C LEU A 651 -10.95 28.24 15.67
N GLY A 652 -10.49 27.08 16.12
CA GLY A 652 -10.28 26.78 17.54
C GLY A 652 -11.59 26.74 18.33
N MET A 653 -12.63 26.15 17.75
CA MET A 653 -13.96 26.02 18.37
C MET A 653 -14.52 24.62 18.15
N LEU A 654 -15.36 24.19 19.07
CA LEU A 654 -16.28 23.06 18.85
C LEU A 654 -17.65 23.62 18.46
N PHE A 655 -18.21 23.07 17.38
CA PHE A 655 -19.54 23.42 16.90
C PHE A 655 -20.59 22.40 17.37
N ASP A 656 -21.86 22.75 17.22
CA ASP A 656 -22.96 21.81 17.34
C ASP A 656 -22.98 20.96 16.05
N GLU A 657 -22.25 19.84 16.06
CA GLU A 657 -22.12 18.92 14.90
C GLU A 657 -23.46 18.30 14.47
N THR A 658 -24.54 18.47 15.25
CA THR A 658 -25.90 18.03 14.93
C THR A 658 -26.79 19.17 14.40
N TRP A 659 -26.25 20.38 14.21
CA TRP A 659 -26.99 21.57 13.79
C TRP A 659 -27.30 21.58 12.29
N GLU A 660 -28.56 21.34 11.95
CA GLU A 660 -29.11 21.39 10.58
C GLU A 660 -29.47 22.81 10.10
N GLY A 661 -29.52 23.80 10.99
CA GLY A 661 -29.90 25.19 10.65
C GLY A 661 -28.79 25.99 9.95
N ALA A 662 -29.12 27.16 9.38
CA ALA A 662 -28.10 28.06 8.83
C ALA A 662 -27.07 28.50 9.90
N GLY A 663 -25.86 28.83 9.45
CA GLY A 663 -24.74 29.21 10.31
C GLY A 663 -24.01 28.04 11.00
N LEU A 664 -22.88 28.33 11.63
CA LEU A 664 -22.19 27.41 12.56
C LEU A 664 -22.46 27.84 14.00
N LYS A 665 -23.16 27.00 14.75
CA LYS A 665 -23.50 27.26 16.15
C LYS A 665 -22.33 26.82 17.05
N VAL A 666 -21.74 27.77 17.76
CA VAL A 666 -20.60 27.56 18.66
C VAL A 666 -21.08 26.86 19.94
N MET A 667 -20.45 25.75 20.29
CA MET A 667 -20.69 25.04 21.56
C MET A 667 -19.59 25.30 22.57
N GLU A 668 -18.35 25.49 22.11
CA GLU A 668 -17.19 25.83 22.95
C GLU A 668 -16.13 26.59 22.14
N VAL A 669 -15.47 27.56 22.75
CA VAL A 669 -14.23 28.17 22.22
C VAL A 669 -13.07 27.51 22.96
N LEU A 670 -12.11 26.94 22.23
CA LEU A 670 -11.00 26.20 22.83
C LEU A 670 -9.99 27.16 23.46
N GLU A 671 -9.68 26.93 24.74
CA GLU A 671 -8.69 27.69 25.49
C GLU A 671 -7.31 27.65 24.79
N GLY A 672 -6.67 28.80 24.61
CA GLY A 672 -5.43 28.94 23.84
C GLY A 672 -5.60 28.99 22.31
N GLY A 673 -6.82 28.90 21.79
CA GLY A 673 -7.12 29.03 20.37
C GLY A 673 -7.04 30.47 19.83
N PRO A 674 -7.15 30.68 18.50
CA PRO A 674 -7.02 31.99 17.86
C PRO A 674 -8.11 33.01 18.29
N ILE A 675 -9.17 32.54 18.97
CA ILE A 675 -10.35 33.32 19.35
C ILE A 675 -10.45 33.49 20.88
N THR A 676 -9.36 33.34 21.63
CA THR A 676 -9.33 33.56 23.10
C THR A 676 -8.75 34.91 23.52
N ASN A 677 -8.96 35.96 22.72
CA ASN A 677 -8.45 37.30 23.01
C ASN A 677 -9.50 38.19 23.71
N ALA A 678 -9.07 39.14 24.54
CA ALA A 678 -9.95 39.98 25.36
C ALA A 678 -10.93 40.91 24.59
N LYS A 679 -10.88 40.94 23.26
CA LYS A 679 -11.80 41.73 22.41
C LYS A 679 -12.93 40.90 21.80
N THR A 680 -12.82 39.57 21.79
CA THR A 680 -13.85 38.71 21.21
C THR A 680 -15.10 38.69 22.08
N LYS A 681 -16.26 38.61 21.41
CA LYS A 681 -17.57 38.38 22.04
C LYS A 681 -18.12 36.98 21.71
N ILE A 682 -17.32 36.15 21.04
CA ILE A 682 -17.71 34.81 20.64
C ILE A 682 -17.74 33.91 21.87
N ALA A 683 -18.88 33.26 22.09
CA ALA A 683 -19.14 32.36 23.19
C ALA A 683 -20.10 31.24 22.75
N LYS A 684 -20.32 30.26 23.64
CA LYS A 684 -21.35 29.23 23.44
C LYS A 684 -22.70 29.87 23.09
N GLY A 685 -23.37 29.34 22.07
CA GLY A 685 -24.67 29.81 21.56
C GLY A 685 -24.57 30.86 20.45
N VAL A 686 -23.42 31.50 20.25
CA VAL A 686 -23.20 32.38 19.09
C VAL A 686 -23.21 31.56 17.80
N VAL A 687 -23.75 32.14 16.73
CA VAL A 687 -23.84 31.54 15.39
C VAL A 687 -22.97 32.34 14.43
N ILE A 688 -22.06 31.67 13.73
CA ILE A 688 -21.32 32.24 12.59
C ILE A 688 -22.24 32.19 11.38
N GLU A 689 -22.84 33.32 11.00
CA GLU A 689 -23.74 33.43 9.83
C GLU A 689 -22.96 33.50 8.51
N LYS A 690 -21.75 34.09 8.50
CA LYS A 690 -20.92 34.25 7.30
C LYS A 690 -19.43 34.06 7.57
N ILE A 691 -18.71 33.62 6.54
CA ILE A 691 -17.24 33.49 6.50
C ILE A 691 -16.76 34.21 5.23
N ASP A 692 -15.88 35.20 5.38
CA ASP A 692 -15.41 36.10 4.31
C ASP A 692 -16.54 36.72 3.47
N GLY A 693 -17.70 36.97 4.11
CA GLY A 693 -18.90 37.52 3.48
C GLY A 693 -19.80 36.50 2.78
N GLU A 694 -19.32 35.26 2.53
CA GLU A 694 -20.15 34.15 2.06
C GLU A 694 -21.03 33.60 3.19
N THR A 695 -22.32 33.40 2.90
CA THR A 695 -23.28 32.86 3.88
C THR A 695 -23.04 31.38 4.14
N VAL A 696 -22.96 31.01 5.42
CA VAL A 696 -22.94 29.61 5.86
C VAL A 696 -24.37 29.06 5.78
N ALA A 697 -24.77 28.57 4.61
CA ALA A 697 -26.11 28.08 4.38
C ALA A 697 -26.38 26.73 5.08
N ALA A 698 -27.65 26.33 5.16
CA ALA A 698 -28.07 25.03 5.70
C ALA A 698 -27.89 23.89 4.68
N ASP A 699 -28.00 24.23 3.39
CA ASP A 699 -27.89 23.38 2.21
C ASP A 699 -26.47 23.39 1.59
N SER A 700 -25.43 23.65 2.39
CA SER A 700 -24.04 23.64 1.93
C SER A 700 -23.11 23.13 3.04
N ASP A 701 -22.12 22.30 2.69
CA ASP A 701 -21.04 21.94 3.63
C ASP A 701 -20.16 23.18 3.85
N TRP A 702 -20.03 23.58 5.11
CA TRP A 702 -19.31 24.78 5.53
C TRP A 702 -17.79 24.65 5.33
N ALA A 703 -17.26 23.43 5.27
CA ALA A 703 -15.82 23.19 5.19
C ALA A 703 -15.18 23.88 3.98
N ARG A 704 -15.91 23.98 2.86
CA ARG A 704 -15.46 24.69 1.65
C ARG A 704 -15.06 26.15 1.90
N LEU A 705 -15.67 26.81 2.88
CA LEU A 705 -15.40 28.22 3.23
C LEU A 705 -14.11 28.39 4.04
N LEU A 706 -13.64 27.31 4.70
CA LEU A 706 -12.42 27.28 5.52
C LEU A 706 -11.26 26.53 4.84
N ASN A 707 -11.46 25.98 3.65
CA ASN A 707 -10.39 25.30 2.91
C ASN A 707 -9.29 26.29 2.49
N ARG A 708 -8.04 25.90 2.80
CA ARG A 708 -6.80 26.63 2.48
C ARG A 708 -6.72 28.02 3.13
N LYS A 709 -7.33 28.21 4.31
CA LYS A 709 -7.36 29.49 5.07
C LYS A 709 -6.33 29.59 6.22
N THR A 710 -5.55 28.54 6.49
CA THR A 710 -4.64 28.45 7.64
C THR A 710 -3.63 29.61 7.65
N GLY A 711 -3.53 30.32 8.78
CA GLY A 711 -2.66 31.48 8.96
C GLY A 711 -3.10 32.77 8.23
N LYS A 712 -4.15 32.73 7.41
CA LYS A 712 -4.72 33.89 6.69
C LYS A 712 -5.77 34.57 7.56
N ASN A 713 -5.99 35.87 7.35
CA ASN A 713 -7.11 36.56 7.99
C ASN A 713 -8.44 36.04 7.40
N VAL A 714 -9.41 35.76 8.26
CA VAL A 714 -10.78 35.39 7.90
C VAL A 714 -11.75 36.29 8.67
N LEU A 715 -12.75 36.83 7.97
CA LEU A 715 -13.84 37.63 8.54
C LEU A 715 -15.02 36.72 8.92
N LEU A 716 -15.46 36.77 10.16
CA LEU A 716 -16.63 36.05 10.66
C LEU A 716 -17.76 37.04 10.93
N SER A 717 -18.92 36.89 10.29
CA SER A 717 -20.14 37.61 10.69
C SER A 717 -20.93 36.76 11.68
N LEU A 718 -21.25 37.35 12.82
CA LEU A 718 -21.68 36.65 14.03
C LEU A 718 -23.05 37.14 14.47
N TYR A 719 -23.87 36.22 14.96
CA TYR A 719 -25.18 36.49 15.55
C TYR A 719 -25.28 35.81 16.92
N ASN A 720 -25.72 36.56 17.94
CA ASN A 720 -26.07 36.00 19.24
C ASN A 720 -27.62 35.91 19.32
N PRO A 721 -28.21 34.68 19.35
CA PRO A 721 -29.66 34.52 19.41
C PRO A 721 -30.33 35.06 20.69
N GLU A 722 -29.62 35.08 21.81
CA GLU A 722 -30.14 35.52 23.11
C GLU A 722 -30.23 37.05 23.18
N THR A 723 -29.19 37.76 22.76
CA THR A 723 -29.12 39.23 22.78
C THR A 723 -29.63 39.87 21.48
N LYS A 724 -29.85 39.06 20.43
CA LYS A 724 -30.20 39.46 19.05
C LYS A 724 -29.17 40.36 18.37
N GLN A 725 -27.96 40.47 18.92
CA GLN A 725 -26.89 41.31 18.37
C GLN A 725 -26.20 40.64 17.18
N ARG A 726 -25.77 41.46 16.22
CA ARG A 726 -24.86 41.08 15.13
C ARG A 726 -23.61 41.93 15.14
N TRP A 727 -22.48 41.34 14.81
CA TRP A 727 -21.18 42.02 14.66
C TRP A 727 -20.24 41.16 13.81
N ASP A 728 -19.12 41.74 13.38
CA ASP A 728 -18.06 41.02 12.68
C ASP A 728 -16.79 40.92 13.54
N GLU A 729 -16.04 39.83 13.42
CA GLU A 729 -14.69 39.68 13.97
C GLU A 729 -13.72 39.11 12.92
N VAL A 730 -12.45 39.52 12.98
CA VAL A 730 -11.38 38.95 12.16
C VAL A 730 -10.53 38.02 13.00
N THR A 731 -10.30 36.81 12.49
CA THR A 731 -9.46 35.78 13.13
C THR A 731 -8.41 35.25 12.15
N LYS A 732 -7.44 34.49 12.66
CA LYS A 732 -6.51 33.68 11.87
C LYS A 732 -6.72 32.21 12.18
N PRO A 733 -7.34 31.43 11.28
CA PRO A 733 -7.54 30.00 11.49
C PRO A 733 -6.21 29.25 11.65
N ILE A 734 -6.21 28.25 12.52
CA ILE A 734 -5.08 27.37 12.79
C ILE A 734 -5.19 26.06 11.98
N SER A 735 -4.11 25.28 11.94
CA SER A 735 -4.13 23.94 11.38
C SER A 735 -4.92 22.96 12.25
N GLN A 736 -5.34 21.85 11.65
CA GLN A 736 -5.99 20.75 12.39
C GLN A 736 -5.05 20.09 13.43
N GLY A 737 -3.73 20.14 13.22
CA GLY A 737 -2.73 19.65 14.18
C GLY A 737 -2.62 20.55 15.41
N GLU A 738 -2.71 21.87 15.24
CA GLU A 738 -2.78 22.81 16.37
C GLU A 738 -4.07 22.64 17.16
N GLU A 739 -5.22 22.51 16.48
CA GLU A 739 -6.51 22.21 17.12
C GLU A 739 -6.48 20.90 17.92
N GLN A 740 -5.85 19.85 17.37
CA GLN A 740 -5.67 18.57 18.06
C GLN A 740 -4.91 18.72 19.40
N ASN A 741 -3.94 19.64 19.47
CA ASN A 741 -3.24 19.95 20.72
C ASN A 741 -4.14 20.70 21.72
N LEU A 742 -4.96 21.65 21.26
CA LEU A 742 -5.93 22.34 22.12
C LEU A 742 -6.98 21.38 22.69
N LEU A 743 -7.47 20.44 21.87
CA LEU A 743 -8.41 19.40 22.30
C LEU A 743 -7.80 18.46 23.35
N TYR A 744 -6.51 18.11 23.21
CA TYR A 744 -5.79 17.34 24.22
C TYR A 744 -5.70 18.09 25.56
N GLN A 745 -5.30 19.37 25.55
CA GLN A 745 -5.22 20.18 26.77
C GLN A 745 -6.60 20.34 27.43
N ARG A 746 -7.65 20.56 26.63
CA ARG A 746 -9.05 20.56 27.09
C ARG A 746 -9.43 19.24 27.79
N TRP A 747 -9.09 18.09 27.21
CA TRP A 747 -9.39 16.78 27.78
C TRP A 747 -8.70 16.57 29.15
N VAL A 748 -7.40 16.88 29.25
CA VAL A 748 -6.65 16.83 30.52
C VAL A 748 -7.27 17.77 31.57
N ASN A 749 -7.62 19.00 31.18
CA ASN A 749 -8.23 19.98 32.08
C ASN A 749 -9.63 19.56 32.56
N ASN A 750 -10.43 18.92 31.69
CA ASN A 750 -11.74 18.38 32.05
C ASN A 750 -11.64 17.21 33.02
N ASN A 751 -10.71 16.27 32.79
CA ASN A 751 -10.47 15.16 33.73
C ASN A 751 -9.99 15.68 35.09
N ARG A 752 -9.08 16.67 35.12
CA ARG A 752 -8.61 17.30 36.37
C ARG A 752 -9.76 17.94 37.15
N LYS A 753 -10.60 18.74 36.49
CA LYS A 753 -11.82 19.33 37.09
C LYS A 753 -12.78 18.27 37.65
N LYS A 754 -12.92 17.15 36.93
CA LYS A 754 -13.79 16.04 37.32
C LYS A 754 -13.26 15.28 38.55
N VAL A 755 -11.95 15.04 38.63
CA VAL A 755 -11.29 14.44 39.81
C VAL A 755 -11.37 15.36 41.03
N GLU A 756 -11.14 16.67 40.86
CA GLU A 756 -11.30 17.66 41.94
C GLU A 756 -12.75 17.63 42.49
N ALA A 757 -13.74 17.69 41.61
CA ALA A 757 -15.16 17.66 42.00
C ALA A 757 -15.59 16.35 42.68
N LEU A 758 -15.19 15.19 42.14
CA LEU A 758 -15.56 13.88 42.69
C LEU A 758 -14.84 13.55 44.00
N SER A 759 -13.64 14.10 44.22
CA SER A 759 -12.86 13.88 45.44
C SER A 759 -13.12 14.89 46.56
N GLY A 760 -13.85 15.97 46.28
CA GLY A 760 -13.94 17.12 47.18
C GLY A 760 -12.59 17.83 47.35
N GLY A 761 -11.79 17.87 46.28
CA GLY A 761 -10.46 18.48 46.24
C GLY A 761 -9.35 17.72 46.95
N LYS A 762 -9.54 16.43 47.25
CA LYS A 762 -8.59 15.59 47.99
C LYS A 762 -7.63 14.79 47.11
N VAL A 763 -7.95 14.59 45.83
CA VAL A 763 -7.20 13.75 44.91
C VAL A 763 -6.72 14.59 43.74
N GLY A 764 -5.43 14.52 43.40
CA GLY A 764 -4.86 15.14 42.20
C GLY A 764 -5.01 14.25 40.96
N TYR A 765 -4.98 14.86 39.78
CA TYR A 765 -4.97 14.15 38.49
C TYR A 765 -3.80 14.63 37.64
N ILE A 766 -3.01 13.66 37.17
CA ILE A 766 -1.86 13.84 36.29
C ILE A 766 -2.07 12.92 35.09
N HIS A 767 -1.88 13.44 33.88
CA HIS A 767 -1.84 12.62 32.67
C HIS A 767 -0.43 12.62 32.07
N VAL A 768 0.10 11.44 31.78
CA VAL A 768 1.41 11.28 31.14
C VAL A 768 1.20 11.03 29.65
N GLN A 769 1.42 12.04 28.80
CA GLN A 769 1.10 11.99 27.37
C GLN A 769 2.00 11.01 26.58
N GLY A 770 3.30 11.01 26.89
CA GLY A 770 4.30 10.11 26.34
C GLY A 770 5.36 9.85 27.41
N MET A 771 6.20 8.84 27.21
CA MET A 771 7.28 8.55 28.14
C MET A 771 8.54 9.34 27.73
N ASN A 772 8.53 10.66 27.98
CA ASN A 772 9.64 11.55 27.63
C ASN A 772 9.80 12.68 28.66
N ASP A 773 10.98 13.32 28.64
CA ASP A 773 11.35 14.41 29.56
C ASP A 773 10.32 15.56 29.58
N GLY A 774 9.77 15.98 28.44
CA GLY A 774 8.71 16.99 28.39
C GLY A 774 7.46 16.59 29.19
N SER A 775 7.02 15.35 29.01
CA SER A 775 5.89 14.78 29.76
C SER A 775 6.22 14.57 31.24
N TYR A 776 7.47 14.22 31.57
CA TYR A 776 7.92 14.08 32.96
C TYR A 776 7.92 15.41 33.71
N ARG A 777 8.41 16.48 33.08
CA ARG A 777 8.36 17.82 33.66
C ARG A 777 6.93 18.24 33.99
N THR A 778 5.99 18.01 33.06
CA THR A 778 4.56 18.26 33.31
C THR A 778 4.01 17.35 34.42
N ALA A 779 4.36 16.07 34.45
CA ALA A 779 3.90 15.15 35.49
C ALA A 779 4.42 15.53 36.89
N TYR A 780 5.68 15.96 36.99
CA TYR A 780 6.33 16.43 38.21
C TYR A 780 5.74 17.78 38.68
N GLU A 781 5.53 18.73 37.75
CA GLU A 781 4.86 20.02 38.00
C GLU A 781 3.42 19.83 38.47
N ASP A 782 2.66 18.94 37.82
CA ASP A 782 1.29 18.65 38.22
C ASP A 782 1.24 17.93 39.57
N ALA A 783 2.13 16.98 39.84
CA ALA A 783 2.12 16.19 41.09
C ALA A 783 2.61 16.97 42.32
N LEU A 784 3.76 17.67 42.24
CA LEU A 784 4.32 18.41 43.39
C LEU A 784 3.90 19.87 43.44
N GLY A 785 3.51 20.46 42.31
CA GLY A 785 2.98 21.82 42.22
C GLY A 785 1.46 21.83 42.35
N LYS A 786 0.75 21.48 41.27
CA LYS A 786 -0.72 21.60 41.19
C LYS A 786 -1.49 20.68 42.15
N ALA A 787 -0.88 19.55 42.53
CA ALA A 787 -1.44 18.58 43.46
C ALA A 787 -0.65 18.46 44.79
N GLY A 788 0.25 19.41 45.08
CA GLY A 788 1.08 19.38 46.30
C GLY A 788 0.30 19.52 47.62
N ASP A 789 -0.96 19.95 47.57
CA ASP A 789 -1.91 20.02 48.68
C ASP A 789 -2.82 18.78 48.80
N LYS A 790 -2.76 17.84 47.86
CA LYS A 790 -3.69 16.70 47.76
C LYS A 790 -3.24 15.52 48.63
N GLU A 791 -4.21 14.73 49.09
CA GLU A 791 -3.94 13.56 49.94
C GLU A 791 -3.54 12.31 49.13
N ALA A 792 -3.89 12.24 47.83
CA ALA A 792 -3.56 11.15 46.91
C ALA A 792 -3.53 11.64 45.45
N ILE A 793 -2.98 10.86 44.52
CA ILE A 793 -2.99 11.19 43.07
C ILE A 793 -3.43 10.02 42.17
N ILE A 794 -4.04 10.38 41.04
CA ILE A 794 -4.29 9.48 39.90
C ILE A 794 -3.27 9.82 38.81
N VAL A 795 -2.54 8.81 38.35
CA VAL A 795 -1.59 8.91 37.22
C VAL A 795 -2.21 8.20 36.03
N ASP A 796 -2.76 8.96 35.11
CA ASP A 796 -3.42 8.45 33.91
C ASP A 796 -2.42 8.34 32.75
N THR A 797 -2.29 7.14 32.20
CA THR A 797 -1.41 6.83 31.06
C THR A 797 -2.19 6.27 29.87
N ARG A 798 -3.54 6.30 29.91
CA ARG A 798 -4.37 5.83 28.80
C ARG A 798 -3.98 6.57 27.51
N PHE A 799 -3.87 5.84 26.41
CA PHE A 799 -3.44 6.38 25.09
C PHE A 799 -1.98 6.88 25.01
N ASN A 800 -1.13 6.60 26.01
CA ASN A 800 0.30 6.88 25.94
C ASN A 800 1.03 5.86 25.04
N GLY A 801 1.70 6.37 24.00
CA GLY A 801 2.43 5.57 23.00
C GLY A 801 3.85 5.13 23.38
N GLY A 802 4.32 5.46 24.59
CA GLY A 802 5.63 5.07 25.12
C GLY A 802 6.78 6.06 24.90
N GLY A 803 8.01 5.53 24.91
CA GLY A 803 9.26 6.29 25.02
C GLY A 803 10.24 5.63 26.00
N TRP A 804 10.74 6.38 26.99
CA TRP A 804 11.61 5.88 28.08
C TRP A 804 11.48 6.75 29.35
N LEU A 805 10.60 6.36 30.28
CA LEU A 805 10.31 7.10 31.52
C LEU A 805 9.82 6.23 32.69
N HIS A 806 9.56 4.93 32.48
CA HIS A 806 9.00 4.06 33.53
C HIS A 806 9.77 4.11 34.85
N ASP A 807 11.11 4.11 34.81
CA ASP A 807 11.98 4.07 36.00
C ASP A 807 11.86 5.36 36.84
N ASP A 808 11.93 6.53 36.20
CA ASP A 808 11.72 7.82 36.84
C ASP A 808 10.33 7.90 37.49
N LEU A 809 9.27 7.44 36.81
CA LEU A 809 7.91 7.45 37.35
C LEU A 809 7.75 6.50 38.54
N VAL A 810 8.23 5.26 38.49
CA VAL A 810 8.16 4.36 39.67
C VAL A 810 9.07 4.83 40.80
N THR A 811 10.22 5.43 40.48
CA THR A 811 11.14 6.04 41.45
C THR A 811 10.54 7.27 42.12
N PHE A 812 9.77 8.07 41.39
CA PHE A 812 9.02 9.22 41.90
C PHE A 812 7.81 8.83 42.75
N LEU A 813 7.05 7.81 42.32
CA LEU A 813 5.83 7.36 43.00
C LEU A 813 6.06 6.41 44.19
N SER A 814 7.27 5.85 44.33
CA SER A 814 7.67 4.98 45.45
C SER A 814 8.21 5.73 46.67
N GLY A 815 8.08 7.06 46.71
CA GLY A 815 8.56 7.87 47.83
C GLY A 815 7.91 7.48 49.15
N LYS A 816 8.72 7.42 50.22
CA LYS A 816 8.27 7.15 51.58
C LYS A 816 8.82 8.24 52.51
N LYS A 817 7.93 8.90 53.23
CA LYS A 817 8.31 9.91 54.24
C LYS A 817 9.21 9.29 55.31
N TYR A 818 10.42 9.84 55.49
CA TYR A 818 11.37 9.38 56.51
C TYR A 818 11.82 10.48 57.49
N LEU A 819 11.70 11.76 57.15
CA LEU A 819 11.87 12.89 58.09
C LEU A 819 10.75 13.92 57.90
N SER A 820 10.40 14.65 58.96
CA SER A 820 9.54 15.84 58.88
C SER A 820 10.39 17.10 59.04
N MET A 821 10.12 18.13 58.26
CA MET A 821 10.83 19.40 58.37
C MET A 821 10.24 20.26 59.49
N ALA A 822 11.08 20.87 60.32
CA ALA A 822 10.64 21.63 61.49
C ALA A 822 11.57 22.82 61.81
N PRO A 823 11.63 23.88 60.98
CA PRO A 823 12.39 25.09 61.29
C PRO A 823 11.91 25.67 62.63
N GLN A 824 12.85 25.87 63.57
CA GLN A 824 12.56 26.33 64.94
C GLN A 824 11.58 25.43 65.73
N GLY A 825 11.36 24.18 65.30
CA GLY A 825 10.41 23.25 65.91
C GLY A 825 9.01 23.23 65.27
N GLU A 826 8.69 24.22 64.43
CA GLU A 826 7.39 24.33 63.75
C GLU A 826 7.31 23.33 62.59
N ARG A 827 6.57 22.24 62.79
CA ARG A 827 6.45 21.15 61.80
C ARG A 827 5.74 21.64 60.54
N LEU A 828 6.43 21.57 59.41
CA LEU A 828 5.87 21.86 58.09
C LEU A 828 5.05 20.68 57.57
N ALA A 829 4.18 20.94 56.59
CA ALA A 829 3.56 19.91 55.77
C ALA A 829 4.60 19.13 54.95
N SER A 830 5.71 19.79 54.55
CA SER A 830 6.80 19.19 53.79
C SER A 830 7.65 18.21 54.63
N SER A 831 8.22 17.25 53.92
CA SER A 831 9.00 16.14 54.48
C SER A 831 10.05 15.66 53.50
N GLU A 832 11.02 14.90 54.01
CA GLU A 832 11.94 14.16 53.15
C GLU A 832 11.36 12.78 52.78
N PRO A 833 11.46 12.35 51.50
CA PRO A 833 12.07 13.05 50.37
C PRO A 833 11.16 14.17 49.82
N PHE A 834 11.69 15.38 49.63
CA PHE A 834 10.87 16.51 49.11
C PHE A 834 10.62 16.47 47.60
N ASN A 835 11.41 15.69 46.85
CA ASN A 835 11.39 15.60 45.39
C ASN A 835 10.68 14.34 44.84
N LYS A 836 9.87 13.68 45.68
CA LYS A 836 9.11 12.47 45.33
C LYS A 836 7.69 12.54 45.87
N TRP A 837 6.76 11.87 45.21
CA TRP A 837 5.42 11.68 45.77
C TRP A 837 5.47 10.70 46.95
N THR A 838 4.80 11.03 48.05
CA THR A 838 4.80 10.22 49.29
C THR A 838 3.40 9.81 49.78
N GLY A 839 2.33 10.27 49.11
CA GLY A 839 0.95 9.83 49.36
C GLY A 839 0.58 8.56 48.58
N PRO A 840 -0.65 8.04 48.73
CA PRO A 840 -1.20 7.03 47.83
C PRO A 840 -1.19 7.49 46.36
N SER A 841 -1.07 6.53 45.46
CA SER A 841 -1.29 6.73 44.03
C SER A 841 -2.05 5.54 43.42
N THR A 842 -2.58 5.74 42.21
CA THR A 842 -3.09 4.67 41.34
C THR A 842 -2.80 5.00 39.88
N VAL A 843 -2.61 3.97 39.06
CA VAL A 843 -2.38 4.13 37.61
C VAL A 843 -3.65 3.76 36.84
N LEU A 844 -4.11 4.67 35.99
CA LEU A 844 -5.14 4.40 34.97
C LEU A 844 -4.47 3.98 33.66
N MET A 845 -4.92 2.87 33.08
CA MET A 845 -4.37 2.30 31.84
C MET A 845 -5.45 1.67 30.94
N SER A 846 -5.12 1.48 29.65
CA SER A 846 -6.05 0.96 28.64
C SER A 846 -5.34 0.14 27.56
N GLU A 847 -6.14 -0.46 26.67
CA GLU A 847 -5.73 -1.20 25.48
C GLU A 847 -4.88 -0.36 24.50
N SER A 848 -4.90 0.97 24.64
CA SER A 848 -4.11 1.91 23.83
C SER A 848 -2.74 2.28 24.44
N ASN A 849 -2.37 1.71 25.59
CA ASN A 849 -1.01 1.84 26.13
C ASN A 849 -0.02 0.99 25.32
N TYR A 850 1.12 1.57 24.94
CA TYR A 850 2.12 0.91 24.09
C TYR A 850 3.55 1.14 24.59
N SER A 851 4.47 0.20 24.30
CA SER A 851 5.91 0.34 24.58
C SER A 851 6.22 0.54 26.06
N ASP A 852 6.98 1.57 26.42
CA ASP A 852 7.28 1.94 27.81
C ASP A 852 6.01 2.22 28.65
N ALA A 853 4.88 2.54 28.00
CA ALA A 853 3.58 2.67 28.65
C ALA A 853 2.91 1.32 28.99
N PHE A 854 3.46 0.19 28.54
CA PHE A 854 3.25 -1.14 29.12
C PHE A 854 4.22 -1.40 30.28
N ILE A 855 5.50 -1.03 30.14
CA ILE A 855 6.54 -1.29 31.15
C ILE A 855 6.22 -0.56 32.46
N PHE A 856 5.77 0.69 32.41
CA PHE A 856 5.41 1.47 33.59
C PHE A 856 4.33 0.82 34.49
N PRO A 857 3.09 0.53 34.01
CA PRO A 857 2.09 -0.12 34.85
C PRO A 857 2.49 -1.54 35.27
N TYR A 858 3.24 -2.27 34.43
CA TYR A 858 3.81 -3.56 34.81
C TYR A 858 4.74 -3.41 36.03
N ALA A 859 5.74 -2.54 35.95
CA ALA A 859 6.72 -2.30 37.01
C ALA A 859 6.05 -1.75 38.29
N TYR A 860 5.13 -0.80 38.15
CA TYR A 860 4.35 -0.23 39.25
C TYR A 860 3.60 -1.30 40.06
N LYS A 861 3.00 -2.28 39.35
CA LYS A 861 2.31 -3.43 39.93
C LYS A 861 3.27 -4.44 40.58
N GLN A 862 4.40 -4.78 39.95
CA GLN A 862 5.38 -5.70 40.55
C GLN A 862 6.05 -5.12 41.81
N LEU A 863 6.29 -3.80 41.84
CA LEU A 863 6.87 -3.09 43.00
C LEU A 863 5.86 -2.85 44.13
N GLY A 864 4.57 -3.14 43.91
CA GLY A 864 3.51 -2.99 44.92
C GLY A 864 3.27 -1.54 45.36
N ILE A 865 3.47 -0.57 44.46
CA ILE A 865 3.36 0.87 44.77
C ILE A 865 1.90 1.27 45.01
N GLY A 866 0.97 0.70 44.24
CA GLY A 866 -0.47 0.92 44.34
C GLY A 866 -1.22 0.01 43.38
N LYS A 867 -2.47 0.35 43.08
CA LYS A 867 -3.32 -0.43 42.15
C LYS A 867 -3.32 0.14 40.74
N THR A 868 -3.49 -0.75 39.77
CA THR A 868 -3.79 -0.46 38.36
C THR A 868 -5.29 -0.59 38.08
N ILE A 869 -5.87 0.36 37.35
CA ILE A 869 -7.31 0.48 37.09
C ILE A 869 -7.53 0.74 35.60
N GLY A 870 -8.59 0.17 35.02
CA GLY A 870 -8.98 0.42 33.63
C GLY A 870 -9.11 -0.87 32.84
N MET A 871 -8.42 -0.98 31.71
CA MET A 871 -8.50 -2.16 30.83
C MET A 871 -7.10 -2.76 30.55
N PRO A 872 -7.01 -3.99 30.01
CA PRO A 872 -5.73 -4.67 29.82
C PRO A 872 -4.81 -3.94 28.85
N VAL A 873 -3.51 -4.04 29.07
CA VAL A 873 -2.49 -3.44 28.19
C VAL A 873 -1.83 -4.55 27.34
N PRO A 874 -1.70 -4.40 26.02
CA PRO A 874 -1.00 -5.37 25.17
C PRO A 874 0.51 -5.41 25.49
N GLY A 875 1.07 -6.61 25.52
CA GLY A 875 2.47 -6.86 25.86
C GLY A 875 3.43 -6.34 24.80
N THR A 876 3.97 -5.14 25.03
CA THR A 876 4.76 -4.38 24.04
C THR A 876 6.09 -3.87 24.64
N GLY A 877 6.54 -4.51 25.72
CA GLY A 877 7.68 -4.06 26.56
C GLY A 877 9.07 -4.31 25.95
N THR A 878 9.36 -3.72 24.79
CA THR A 878 10.67 -3.78 24.11
C THR A 878 11.24 -2.39 23.84
N ALA A 879 12.55 -2.22 23.99
CA ALA A 879 13.27 -1.05 23.48
C ALA A 879 13.50 -1.19 21.96
N VAL A 880 13.16 -0.14 21.22
CA VAL A 880 13.22 -0.08 19.75
C VAL A 880 14.42 0.72 19.26
N TRP A 881 14.94 0.35 18.09
CA TRP A 881 15.79 1.20 17.27
C TRP A 881 15.06 1.54 15.97
N TRP A 882 14.81 2.84 15.74
CA TRP A 882 14.30 3.39 14.48
C TRP A 882 15.46 4.00 13.70
N GLU A 883 15.51 3.74 12.39
CA GLU A 883 16.60 4.20 11.52
C GLU A 883 16.03 4.89 10.28
N THR A 884 16.34 6.19 10.12
CA THR A 884 16.11 6.93 8.87
C THR A 884 17.03 6.39 7.79
N GLN A 885 16.47 6.11 6.61
CA GLN A 885 17.17 5.45 5.52
C GLN A 885 17.91 6.44 4.61
N ILE A 886 18.61 5.91 3.61
CA ILE A 886 19.34 6.71 2.61
C ILE A 886 18.40 7.58 1.76
N ASP A 887 17.15 7.16 1.60
CA ASP A 887 16.02 8.05 1.32
C ASP A 887 15.49 8.62 2.66
N PRO A 888 15.62 9.94 2.92
CA PRO A 888 15.21 10.56 4.19
C PRO A 888 13.69 10.65 4.37
N THR A 889 12.90 10.27 3.37
CA THR A 889 11.44 10.14 3.50
C THR A 889 11.03 8.80 4.11
N LEU A 890 11.95 7.83 4.22
CA LEU A 890 11.72 6.47 4.71
C LEU A 890 12.41 6.18 6.05
N VAL A 891 11.71 5.45 6.92
CA VAL A 891 12.20 4.98 8.23
C VAL A 891 11.75 3.54 8.45
N PHE A 892 12.57 2.69 9.06
CA PHE A 892 12.12 1.40 9.61
C PHE A 892 12.49 1.25 11.10
N GLY A 893 11.79 0.35 11.80
CA GLY A 893 12.00 0.08 13.22
C GLY A 893 12.07 -1.41 13.55
N ILE A 894 12.90 -1.76 14.54
CA ILE A 894 13.02 -3.11 15.11
C ILE A 894 13.17 -3.09 16.64
N PRO A 895 12.55 -4.03 17.38
CA PRO A 895 12.77 -4.20 18.81
C PRO A 895 14.12 -4.89 19.07
N MET A 896 15.02 -4.20 19.77
CA MET A 896 16.38 -4.67 20.06
C MET A 896 16.55 -5.26 21.46
N VAL A 897 15.78 -4.79 22.44
CA VAL A 897 15.90 -5.23 23.84
C VAL A 897 14.52 -5.57 24.37
N GLY A 898 14.24 -6.86 24.55
CA GLY A 898 13.03 -7.31 25.23
C GLY A 898 13.21 -7.25 26.74
N THR A 899 12.25 -6.65 27.46
CA THR A 899 12.25 -6.73 28.92
C THR A 899 11.78 -8.12 29.35
N ILE A 900 12.44 -8.69 30.37
CA ILE A 900 12.12 -10.01 30.92
C ILE A 900 11.30 -9.83 32.19
N GLY A 901 10.09 -10.40 32.21
CA GLY A 901 9.18 -10.33 33.36
C GLY A 901 9.54 -11.32 34.48
N LYS A 902 8.78 -11.28 35.58
CA LYS A 902 8.90 -12.28 36.66
C LYS A 902 8.48 -13.67 36.19
N GLU A 903 7.75 -13.72 35.09
CA GLU A 903 7.31 -14.91 34.36
C GLU A 903 8.48 -15.65 33.68
N GLY A 904 9.70 -15.10 33.72
CA GLY A 904 10.91 -15.74 33.17
C GLY A 904 10.99 -15.73 31.65
N ARG A 905 10.15 -14.93 30.99
CA ARG A 905 10.07 -14.76 29.52
C ARG A 905 10.02 -13.27 29.15
N PRO A 906 10.24 -12.91 27.88
CA PRO A 906 9.94 -11.58 27.38
C PRO A 906 8.49 -11.18 27.67
N THR A 907 8.30 -9.91 28.06
CA THR A 907 6.96 -9.31 28.22
C THR A 907 6.34 -8.89 26.88
N GLU A 908 7.09 -9.03 25.78
CA GLU A 908 6.53 -8.98 24.44
C GLU A 908 5.48 -10.09 24.27
N ASN A 909 4.32 -9.75 23.68
CA ASN A 909 3.13 -10.59 23.61
C ASN A 909 2.63 -11.13 24.99
N LEU A 910 2.92 -10.44 26.10
CA LEU A 910 2.36 -10.73 27.44
C LEU A 910 1.33 -9.66 27.84
N GLN A 911 0.03 -9.96 27.78
CA GLN A 911 -1.02 -9.03 28.22
C GLN A 911 -0.93 -8.74 29.73
N LEU A 912 -1.02 -7.46 30.12
CA LEU A 912 -1.09 -7.02 31.50
C LEU A 912 -2.54 -6.73 31.91
N GLU A 913 -3.10 -7.53 32.82
CA GLU A 913 -4.43 -7.27 33.40
C GLU A 913 -4.38 -6.21 34.52
N PRO A 914 -5.35 -5.28 34.59
CA PRO A 914 -5.53 -4.37 35.71
C PRO A 914 -5.89 -5.12 36.99
N ASP A 915 -5.55 -4.54 38.15
CA ASP A 915 -6.06 -5.02 39.45
C ASP A 915 -7.57 -4.77 39.58
N ILE A 916 -8.07 -3.76 38.86
CA ILE A 916 -9.47 -3.39 38.80
C ILE A 916 -9.87 -3.13 37.34
N LYS A 917 -10.47 -4.15 36.71
CA LYS A 917 -11.00 -4.06 35.35
C LYS A 917 -12.28 -3.22 35.33
N VAL A 918 -12.33 -2.21 34.47
CA VAL A 918 -13.48 -1.30 34.26
C VAL A 918 -13.55 -0.92 32.79
N GLN A 919 -14.60 -1.38 32.11
CA GLN A 919 -14.92 -0.95 30.75
C GLN A 919 -15.71 0.36 30.79
N ASN A 920 -15.44 1.25 29.84
CA ASN A 920 -16.23 2.45 29.59
C ASN A 920 -17.26 2.16 28.50
N ASP A 921 -18.56 2.35 28.77
CA ASP A 921 -19.61 2.19 27.76
C ASP A 921 -19.76 3.43 26.87
N TYR A 922 -20.18 3.25 25.61
CA TYR A 922 -20.30 4.32 24.63
C TYR A 922 -21.21 5.47 25.09
N LYS A 923 -22.38 5.16 25.64
CA LYS A 923 -23.40 6.17 26.00
C LYS A 923 -22.88 7.07 27.12
N SER A 924 -22.27 6.47 28.14
CA SER A 924 -21.60 7.18 29.23
C SER A 924 -20.48 8.09 28.72
N VAL A 925 -19.56 7.57 27.91
CA VAL A 925 -18.41 8.35 27.40
C VAL A 925 -18.85 9.54 26.57
N LEU A 926 -19.79 9.36 25.65
CA LEU A 926 -20.32 10.45 24.82
C LEU A 926 -21.08 11.50 25.64
N ALA A 927 -21.63 11.12 26.80
CA ALA A 927 -22.27 12.01 27.77
C ALA A 927 -21.30 12.61 28.82
N GLY A 928 -19.98 12.43 28.67
CA GLY A 928 -18.96 13.01 29.57
C GLY A 928 -18.68 12.20 30.84
N LYS A 929 -19.23 10.99 30.96
CA LYS A 929 -18.94 10.04 32.05
C LYS A 929 -17.71 9.20 31.72
N ASP A 930 -16.94 8.84 32.73
CA ASP A 930 -15.72 8.04 32.60
C ASP A 930 -15.65 7.15 33.83
N ALA A 931 -16.17 5.94 33.70
CA ALA A 931 -16.30 4.98 34.79
C ALA A 931 -14.92 4.52 35.31
N GLN A 932 -13.90 4.51 34.45
CA GLN A 932 -12.52 4.23 34.84
C GLN A 932 -11.99 5.31 35.78
N LEU A 933 -12.11 6.58 35.38
CA LEU A 933 -11.69 7.73 36.19
C LEU A 933 -12.51 7.85 37.50
N GLU A 934 -13.82 7.67 37.42
CA GLU A 934 -14.72 7.67 38.58
C GLU A 934 -14.38 6.54 39.57
N ARG A 935 -13.99 5.36 39.08
CA ARG A 935 -13.49 4.26 39.93
C ARG A 935 -12.13 4.58 40.56
N ALA A 936 -11.21 5.23 39.83
CA ALA A 936 -9.92 5.63 40.37
C ALA A 936 -10.05 6.67 41.50
N VAL A 937 -10.95 7.65 41.37
CA VAL A 937 -11.26 8.59 42.46
C VAL A 937 -11.81 7.86 43.68
N LYS A 938 -12.74 6.92 43.48
CA LYS A 938 -13.30 6.12 44.58
C LYS A 938 -12.20 5.34 45.32
N GLU A 939 -11.30 4.68 44.59
CA GLU A 939 -10.21 3.90 45.19
C GLU A 939 -9.25 4.80 45.99
N MET A 940 -8.88 5.97 45.47
CA MET A 940 -8.03 6.93 46.21
C MET A 940 -8.69 7.48 47.46
N LEU A 941 -10.00 7.78 47.42
CA LEU A 941 -10.76 8.15 48.63
C LEU A 941 -10.84 7.02 49.67
N GLU A 942 -10.78 5.75 49.25
CA GLU A 942 -10.72 4.59 50.14
C GLU A 942 -9.32 4.39 50.73
N GLU A 943 -8.24 4.59 49.97
CA GLU A 943 -6.86 4.54 50.47
C GLU A 943 -6.53 5.69 51.44
N ILE A 944 -7.01 6.91 51.19
CA ILE A 944 -6.90 8.04 52.13
C ILE A 944 -7.49 7.66 53.50
N LYS A 945 -8.70 7.07 53.52
CA LYS A 945 -9.37 6.62 54.76
C LYS A 945 -8.65 5.48 55.47
N LYS A 946 -7.87 4.64 54.74
CA LYS A 946 -7.06 3.57 55.34
C LYS A 946 -5.80 4.13 55.99
N ASN A 947 -5.14 5.10 55.35
CA ASN A 947 -3.92 5.71 55.90
C ASN A 947 -4.21 6.61 57.11
N GLN A 948 -5.32 7.34 57.12
CA GLN A 948 -5.80 8.09 58.30
C GLN A 948 -6.13 7.21 59.52
N LYS A 949 -6.18 5.87 59.38
CA LYS A 949 -6.36 4.91 60.48
C LYS A 949 -5.08 4.18 60.91
N LYS A 950 -3.95 4.44 60.23
CA LYS A 950 -2.62 3.85 60.54
C LYS A 950 -1.69 4.85 61.24
N ILE A 951 -2.10 6.11 61.31
CA ILE A 951 -1.49 7.22 62.04
C ILE A 951 -2.29 7.43 63.32
#